data_AF-A0A2D9IXM6-F1
#
_entry.id   AF-A0A2D9IXM6-F1
#
_cell.length_a   1.000
_cell.length_b   1.000
_cell.length_c   1.000
_cell.angle_alpha   90.00
_cell.angle_beta   90.00
_cell.angle_gamma   90.00
#
_symmetry.space_group_name_H-M   'P 1'
#
loop_
_entity.id
_entity.type
_entity.pdbx_description
1 polymer ?
#
loop_
_entity_poly.entity_id
_entity_poly.type
_entity_poly.pdbx_seq_one_letter_code
_entity_poly.pdbx_strand_id
1 'polypeptide(L)'
;MKNLCFAILFALNISLGQEKTDIQENAYSFIFEPDSLSLNVGETGTVKIKFVDLKGNVVQNPFFIFGRPTRALESQPRLSDSTGVANVTITAFKPGKLSLSVRSISEKREDRVSATMPVEVPFPEIDRIVFNDPFQSVYTDTYVNFSTQVFDQANLKREDANVTLSSSNTDVAEVDMLGNLYAKKTGTITLTATVDNVKETVKVKVVKNPVRKINLSASEDQIRTGDVLRFDAKAVNRSGRWVKDAPITFSFTGRAEYGIGLPASAVINTEGKFVAETPGVFTVIAESGGFSARKTVKVVARNVRKKAVKVGHGTVSDVRTSDLWVWPGIGKHKGKDFAVTGTWSANGEAYFWDVTEPEKMHIIDTVTVDARTVNDVKVSENGEVAVITREGASNRKNGFVILDVRDPFNVKITAEYNDDMTGGVHNVFIYDNHVYAVNNGRKYDVINIEDPANPFRVSRYELDTPGHGVHDVWVIDGLAYSSNWADGVHIVDVGAVTIDEKDRSKSRYNPFLAMAGQGSPGNPVKLGEMKDPNGHNHAAFPFISQSSDKFYIITGDEYGNEFGMAGGFHFLDFTNPSSPKETAVYQVPEAGSHNHWVHGDTLLASYYQGGLRVVDISGELMGDIYAQGREIAYFNSRDPEGFAPTTNVWGTMPYKGLIYFSDMNNGLWAIKLEDETMGTN
;
A
#
# COMPACT_ATOMS: atom_id res chain seq x y z
N MET A 1 -47.80 27.47 58.26
CA MET A 1 -46.78 28.02 57.34
C MET A 1 -46.77 27.12 56.11
N LYS A 2 -47.02 27.71 54.94
CA LYS A 2 -47.46 27.03 53.72
C LYS A 2 -46.28 26.49 52.89
N ASN A 3 -46.52 25.35 52.26
CA ASN A 3 -45.75 24.75 51.17
C ASN A 3 -45.48 25.76 50.05
N LEU A 4 -44.28 25.74 49.47
CA LEU A 4 -43.97 26.47 48.24
C LEU A 4 -43.39 25.50 47.19
N CYS A 5 -44.13 25.38 46.09
CA CYS A 5 -43.82 24.62 44.90
C CYS A 5 -42.72 25.28 44.07
N PHE A 6 -41.88 24.46 43.44
CA PHE A 6 -41.01 24.86 42.34
C PHE A 6 -41.85 25.14 41.09
N ALA A 7 -41.75 26.37 40.55
CA ALA A 7 -42.34 26.75 39.27
C ALA A 7 -41.23 26.85 38.21
N ILE A 8 -41.41 26.09 37.13
CA ILE A 8 -40.58 26.10 35.93
C ILE A 8 -40.93 27.35 35.11
N LEU A 9 -39.96 28.23 34.88
CA LEU A 9 -40.13 29.41 34.02
C LEU A 9 -39.90 29.02 32.56
N PHE A 10 -40.97 29.06 31.76
CA PHE A 10 -40.92 29.12 30.31
C PHE A 10 -40.60 30.57 29.90
N ALA A 11 -39.54 30.79 29.14
CA ALA A 11 -39.30 32.05 28.43
C ALA A 11 -39.47 31.81 26.93
N LEU A 12 -40.56 32.34 26.37
CA LEU A 12 -40.79 32.48 24.94
C LEU A 12 -39.72 33.39 24.33
N ASN A 13 -39.05 32.94 23.28
CA ASN A 13 -38.41 33.83 22.32
C ASN A 13 -39.28 33.96 21.08
N ILE A 14 -39.60 35.20 20.77
CA ILE A 14 -40.46 35.66 19.69
C ILE A 14 -39.66 35.53 18.38
N SER A 15 -40.15 34.72 17.45
CA SER A 15 -39.64 34.67 16.08
C SER A 15 -40.15 35.88 15.30
N LEU A 16 -39.23 36.79 14.95
CA LEU A 16 -39.45 37.76 13.89
C LEU A 16 -39.15 37.07 12.56
N GLY A 17 -40.15 37.05 11.68
CA GLY A 17 -40.08 36.41 10.37
C GLY A 17 -39.01 37.03 9.49
N GLN A 18 -38.09 36.19 9.02
CA GLN A 18 -37.33 36.43 7.80
C GLN A 18 -38.10 35.83 6.63
N GLU A 19 -38.14 36.58 5.53
CA GLU A 19 -38.78 36.24 4.27
C GLU A 19 -38.42 34.82 3.82
N LYS A 20 -39.45 34.05 3.45
CA LYS A 20 -39.29 32.79 2.73
C LYS A 20 -38.56 33.07 1.42
N THR A 21 -37.25 32.88 1.43
CA THR A 21 -36.53 32.50 0.23
C THR A 21 -36.87 31.02 0.00
N ASP A 22 -37.62 30.74 -1.06
CA ASP A 22 -37.81 29.39 -1.58
C ASP A 22 -36.45 28.83 -2.00
N ILE A 23 -35.71 28.25 -1.06
CA ILE A 23 -34.66 27.29 -1.38
C ILE A 23 -35.40 25.98 -1.65
N GLN A 24 -35.73 25.78 -2.92
CA GLN A 24 -36.09 24.45 -3.40
C GLN A 24 -34.81 23.60 -3.32
N GLU A 25 -34.58 22.94 -2.18
CA GLU A 25 -33.55 21.90 -2.08
C GLU A 25 -33.89 20.83 -3.12
N ASN A 26 -33.13 20.79 -4.21
CA ASN A 26 -33.20 19.72 -5.20
C ASN A 26 -32.61 18.45 -4.57
N ALA A 27 -33.37 17.79 -3.70
CA ALA A 27 -32.97 16.50 -3.16
C ALA A 27 -33.11 15.43 -4.26
N TYR A 28 -31.98 14.94 -4.76
CA TYR A 28 -31.93 13.86 -5.73
C TYR A 28 -31.84 12.50 -5.02
N SER A 29 -32.23 11.44 -5.71
CA SER A 29 -32.17 10.07 -5.20
C SER A 29 -31.97 9.05 -6.33
N PHE A 30 -31.73 7.79 -5.97
CA PHE A 30 -31.65 6.68 -6.91
C PHE A 30 -32.78 5.68 -6.65
N ILE A 31 -33.37 5.18 -7.73
CA ILE A 31 -34.34 4.08 -7.71
C ILE A 31 -33.70 2.87 -8.37
N PHE A 32 -33.80 1.71 -7.70
CA PHE A 32 -33.34 0.42 -8.19
C PHE A 32 -34.55 -0.46 -8.51
N GLU A 33 -34.53 -1.10 -9.68
CA GLU A 33 -35.58 -2.01 -10.15
C GLU A 33 -34.92 -3.32 -10.63
N PRO A 34 -34.94 -4.41 -9.84
CA PRO A 34 -35.51 -4.54 -8.48
C PRO A 34 -34.70 -3.78 -7.41
N ASP A 35 -35.27 -3.64 -6.21
CA ASP A 35 -34.67 -2.94 -5.05
C ASP A 35 -33.67 -3.80 -4.24
N SER A 36 -33.54 -5.07 -4.61
CA SER A 36 -32.63 -6.05 -4.03
C SER A 36 -32.43 -7.22 -4.99
N LEU A 37 -31.32 -7.95 -4.85
CA LEU A 37 -31.05 -9.18 -5.59
C LEU A 37 -30.53 -10.28 -4.66
N SER A 38 -30.78 -11.54 -5.05
CA SER A 38 -30.15 -12.72 -4.46
C SER A 38 -29.48 -13.49 -5.59
N LEU A 39 -28.17 -13.74 -5.48
CA LEU A 39 -27.35 -14.37 -6.52
C LEU A 39 -26.45 -15.42 -5.89
N ASN A 40 -26.18 -16.51 -6.58
CA ASN A 40 -25.11 -17.43 -6.19
C ASN A 40 -23.74 -16.91 -6.68
N VAL A 41 -22.65 -17.43 -6.12
CA VAL A 41 -21.31 -17.14 -6.62
C VAL A 41 -21.19 -17.59 -8.08
N GLY A 42 -20.72 -16.70 -8.95
CA GLY A 42 -20.63 -16.87 -10.41
C GLY A 42 -21.91 -16.52 -11.17
N GLU A 43 -23.03 -16.30 -10.48
CA GLU A 43 -24.31 -15.96 -11.10
C GLU A 43 -24.36 -14.48 -11.49
N THR A 44 -25.13 -14.20 -12.54
CA THR A 44 -25.38 -12.84 -13.03
C THR A 44 -26.82 -12.41 -12.81
N GLY A 45 -27.01 -11.22 -12.24
CA GLY A 45 -28.30 -10.54 -12.14
C GLY A 45 -28.35 -9.29 -13.00
N THR A 46 -29.55 -8.74 -13.21
CA THR A 46 -29.72 -7.43 -13.85
C THR A 46 -30.54 -6.50 -12.98
N VAL A 47 -30.18 -5.22 -12.96
CA VAL A 47 -30.93 -4.16 -12.27
C VAL A 47 -31.00 -2.93 -13.16
N LYS A 48 -32.15 -2.28 -13.20
CA LYS A 48 -32.30 -0.95 -13.77
C LYS A 48 -32.17 0.10 -12.68
N ILE A 49 -31.29 1.07 -12.89
CA ILE A 49 -31.02 2.17 -11.96
C ILE A 49 -31.46 3.47 -12.63
N LYS A 50 -32.23 4.29 -11.89
CA LYS A 50 -32.67 5.62 -12.33
C LYS A 50 -32.21 6.67 -11.34
N PHE A 51 -31.57 7.73 -11.81
CA PHE A 51 -31.28 8.92 -11.03
C PHE A 51 -32.45 9.91 -11.15
N VAL A 52 -33.08 10.29 -10.05
CA VAL A 52 -34.35 11.03 -10.05
C VAL A 52 -34.36 12.25 -9.13
N ASP A 53 -35.21 13.23 -9.43
CA ASP A 53 -35.54 14.36 -8.57
C ASP A 53 -36.62 13.99 -7.51
N LEU A 54 -36.95 14.94 -6.62
CA LEU A 54 -38.00 14.78 -5.61
C LEU A 54 -39.39 14.40 -6.15
N LYS A 55 -39.65 14.67 -7.44
CA LYS A 55 -40.92 14.37 -8.11
C LYS A 55 -40.87 13.03 -8.86
N GLY A 56 -39.75 12.33 -8.81
CA GLY A 56 -39.52 11.06 -9.51
C GLY A 56 -39.16 11.20 -10.99
N ASN A 57 -38.88 12.42 -11.48
CA ASN A 57 -38.45 12.60 -12.86
C ASN A 57 -36.97 12.24 -13.00
N VAL A 58 -36.60 11.60 -14.12
CA VAL A 58 -35.21 11.24 -14.40
C VAL A 58 -34.35 12.49 -14.60
N VAL A 59 -33.21 12.52 -13.93
CA VAL A 59 -32.21 13.58 -14.03
C VAL A 59 -31.13 13.14 -15.01
N GLN A 60 -30.94 13.92 -16.08
CA GLN A 60 -29.95 13.64 -17.13
C GLN A 60 -28.52 13.96 -16.65
N ASN A 61 -27.97 13.08 -15.83
CA ASN A 61 -26.62 13.21 -15.29
C ASN A 61 -26.01 11.81 -15.10
N PRO A 62 -24.78 11.55 -15.58
CA PRO A 62 -24.14 10.26 -15.35
C PRO A 62 -23.84 10.01 -13.86
N PHE A 63 -23.70 8.73 -13.50
CA PHE A 63 -23.36 8.28 -12.16
C PHE A 63 -22.47 7.05 -12.19
N PHE A 64 -21.63 6.92 -11.17
CA PHE A 64 -20.78 5.75 -10.95
C PHE A 64 -21.57 4.60 -10.36
N ILE A 65 -21.20 3.38 -10.73
CA ILE A 65 -21.79 2.13 -10.28
C ILE A 65 -20.65 1.19 -9.89
N PHE A 66 -20.66 0.70 -8.66
CA PHE A 66 -19.60 -0.18 -8.15
C PHE A 66 -20.12 -1.14 -7.08
N GLY A 67 -19.53 -2.34 -7.04
CA GLY A 67 -19.79 -3.35 -6.02
C GLY A 67 -19.08 -3.06 -4.70
N ARG A 68 -19.72 -3.45 -3.59
CA ARG A 68 -19.17 -3.42 -2.23
C ARG A 68 -19.42 -4.77 -1.52
N PRO A 69 -18.47 -5.29 -0.73
CA PRO A 69 -17.06 -4.87 -0.65
C PRO A 69 -16.34 -5.00 -2.01
N THR A 70 -15.19 -4.35 -2.14
CA THR A 70 -14.38 -4.40 -3.37
C THR A 70 -14.11 -5.85 -3.78
N ARG A 71 -14.13 -6.13 -5.10
CA ARG A 71 -13.95 -7.46 -5.71
C ARG A 71 -15.00 -8.52 -5.38
N ALA A 72 -16.02 -8.21 -4.58
CA ALA A 72 -17.09 -9.16 -4.27
C ALA A 72 -18.18 -9.17 -5.35
N LEU A 73 -18.44 -8.01 -5.95
CA LEU A 73 -19.41 -7.80 -7.03
C LEU A 73 -18.78 -7.02 -8.17
N GLU A 74 -19.03 -7.46 -9.38
CA GLU A 74 -18.82 -6.66 -10.58
C GLU A 74 -20.12 -6.07 -11.08
N SER A 75 -20.05 -4.86 -11.64
CA SER A 75 -21.16 -4.20 -12.30
C SER A 75 -20.75 -3.72 -13.69
N GLN A 76 -21.57 -3.99 -14.70
CA GLN A 76 -21.36 -3.51 -16.05
C GLN A 76 -22.63 -2.84 -16.59
N PRO A 77 -22.57 -1.56 -17.02
CA PRO A 77 -21.40 -0.67 -16.98
C PRO A 77 -21.09 -0.15 -15.55
N ARG A 78 -19.84 0.28 -15.31
CA ARG A 78 -19.41 0.94 -14.05
C ARG A 78 -19.67 2.45 -14.02
N LEU A 79 -20.07 3.02 -15.15
CA LEU A 79 -20.45 4.42 -15.34
C LEU A 79 -21.67 4.45 -16.24
N SER A 80 -22.75 5.11 -15.80
CA SER A 80 -23.91 5.32 -16.67
C SER A 80 -23.60 6.35 -17.75
N ASP A 81 -24.37 6.34 -18.82
CA ASP A 81 -24.38 7.47 -19.75
C ASP A 81 -25.10 8.69 -19.14
N SER A 82 -25.20 9.77 -19.90
CA SER A 82 -25.83 11.02 -19.47
C SER A 82 -27.36 10.97 -19.39
N THR A 83 -28.00 9.84 -19.70
CA THR A 83 -29.47 9.75 -19.68
C THR A 83 -30.05 9.72 -18.28
N GLY A 84 -29.23 9.43 -17.26
CA GLY A 84 -29.69 9.23 -15.89
C GLY A 84 -30.31 7.84 -15.65
N VAL A 85 -30.22 6.93 -16.61
CA VAL A 85 -30.70 5.55 -16.51
C VAL A 85 -29.60 4.57 -16.91
N ALA A 86 -29.42 3.50 -16.15
CA ALA A 86 -28.50 2.43 -16.49
C ALA A 86 -29.18 1.07 -16.29
N ASN A 87 -29.08 0.20 -17.30
CA ASN A 87 -29.31 -1.24 -17.09
C ASN A 87 -27.96 -1.86 -16.78
N VAL A 88 -27.84 -2.42 -15.58
CA VAL A 88 -26.59 -2.91 -15.02
C VAL A 88 -26.67 -4.42 -14.87
N THR A 89 -25.73 -5.12 -15.49
CA THR A 89 -25.47 -6.54 -15.21
C THR A 89 -24.53 -6.62 -14.03
N ILE A 90 -24.88 -7.45 -13.05
CA ILE A 90 -24.10 -7.67 -11.83
C ILE A 90 -23.65 -9.11 -11.79
N THR A 91 -22.38 -9.37 -11.49
CA THR A 91 -21.84 -10.72 -11.30
C THR A 91 -21.27 -10.84 -9.90
N ALA A 92 -21.67 -11.88 -9.16
CA ALA A 92 -21.16 -12.14 -7.82
C ALA A 92 -19.92 -13.04 -7.85
N PHE A 93 -18.85 -12.65 -7.16
CA PHE A 93 -17.59 -13.39 -7.10
C PHE A 93 -17.21 -13.85 -5.69
N LYS A 94 -17.81 -13.27 -4.66
CA LYS A 94 -17.64 -13.68 -3.26
C LYS A 94 -19.00 -13.83 -2.60
N PRO A 95 -19.16 -14.76 -1.66
CA PRO A 95 -20.35 -14.82 -0.83
C PRO A 95 -20.38 -13.72 0.24
N GLY A 96 -21.56 -13.51 0.82
CA GLY A 96 -21.81 -12.59 1.92
C GLY A 96 -22.94 -11.61 1.65
N LYS A 97 -23.07 -10.63 2.56
CA LYS A 97 -23.97 -9.49 2.41
C LYS A 97 -23.27 -8.41 1.62
N LEU A 98 -23.60 -8.31 0.34
CA LEU A 98 -22.97 -7.39 -0.59
C LEU A 98 -23.92 -6.25 -0.90
N SER A 99 -23.40 -5.22 -1.57
CA SER A 99 -24.26 -4.15 -2.09
C SER A 99 -23.73 -3.59 -3.39
N LEU A 100 -24.65 -3.20 -4.26
CA LEU A 100 -24.37 -2.34 -5.40
C LEU A 100 -24.51 -0.89 -4.96
N SER A 101 -23.42 -0.15 -5.00
CA SER A 101 -23.38 1.27 -4.66
C SER A 101 -23.41 2.11 -5.92
N VAL A 102 -24.15 3.22 -5.87
CA VAL A 102 -24.16 4.24 -6.91
C VAL A 102 -23.87 5.61 -6.33
N ARG A 103 -23.24 6.47 -7.13
CA ARG A 103 -22.88 7.83 -6.73
C ARG A 103 -23.01 8.79 -7.90
N SER A 104 -23.76 9.86 -7.72
CA SER A 104 -23.93 10.90 -8.73
C SER A 104 -22.64 11.67 -8.99
N ILE A 105 -22.54 12.21 -10.20
CA ILE A 105 -21.43 13.07 -10.61
C ILE A 105 -21.89 14.53 -10.48
N SER A 106 -21.39 15.22 -9.45
CA SER A 106 -21.66 16.64 -9.23
C SER A 106 -20.39 17.47 -9.40
N GLU A 107 -20.55 18.79 -9.48
CA GLU A 107 -19.41 19.68 -9.34
C GLU A 107 -18.90 19.58 -7.90
N LYS A 108 -19.59 20.12 -6.89
CA LYS A 108 -19.11 20.04 -5.50
C LYS A 108 -19.32 18.64 -4.92
N ARG A 109 -18.33 18.16 -4.15
CA ARG A 109 -18.38 16.83 -3.51
C ARG A 109 -19.57 16.70 -2.55
N GLU A 110 -19.96 17.79 -1.91
CA GLU A 110 -21.07 17.90 -0.96
C GLU A 110 -22.43 17.67 -1.63
N ASP A 111 -22.54 17.97 -2.92
CA ASP A 111 -23.76 17.79 -3.71
C ASP A 111 -23.91 16.34 -4.25
N ARG A 112 -22.95 15.45 -3.96
CA ARG A 112 -22.99 14.06 -4.43
C ARG A 112 -24.04 13.29 -3.65
N VAL A 113 -24.99 12.73 -4.38
CA VAL A 113 -25.97 11.78 -3.86
C VAL A 113 -25.42 10.37 -4.06
N SER A 114 -25.55 9.53 -3.04
CA SER A 114 -25.19 8.11 -3.12
C SER A 114 -26.34 7.25 -2.61
N ALA A 115 -26.46 6.05 -3.15
CA ALA A 115 -27.42 5.05 -2.69
C ALA A 115 -26.83 3.65 -2.83
N THR A 116 -27.42 2.69 -2.14
CA THR A 116 -26.97 1.30 -2.14
C THR A 116 -28.16 0.36 -2.27
N MET A 117 -28.01 -0.67 -3.09
CA MET A 117 -28.94 -1.78 -3.22
C MET A 117 -28.31 -3.05 -2.63
N PRO A 118 -28.97 -3.75 -1.69
CA PRO A 118 -28.46 -4.98 -1.12
C PRO A 118 -28.44 -6.12 -2.17
N VAL A 119 -27.39 -6.92 -2.12
CA VAL A 119 -27.24 -8.16 -2.91
C VAL A 119 -26.83 -9.27 -1.95
N GLU A 120 -27.73 -10.23 -1.73
CA GLU A 120 -27.47 -11.39 -0.88
C GLU A 120 -26.79 -12.49 -1.71
N VAL A 121 -25.62 -12.95 -1.27
CA VAL A 121 -24.90 -14.05 -1.92
C VAL A 121 -24.64 -15.13 -0.89
N PRO A 122 -25.39 -16.25 -0.88
CA PRO A 122 -25.18 -17.30 0.12
C PRO A 122 -23.79 -17.93 -0.03
N PHE A 123 -23.23 -18.37 1.09
CA PHE A 123 -21.99 -19.14 1.09
C PHE A 123 -22.22 -20.49 0.40
N PRO A 124 -21.41 -20.85 -0.61
CA PRO A 124 -21.45 -22.19 -1.18
C PRO A 124 -21.10 -23.23 -0.11
N GLU A 125 -21.62 -24.44 -0.28
CA GLU A 125 -21.29 -25.56 0.61
C GLU A 125 -19.80 -25.89 0.53
N ILE A 126 -19.25 -26.39 1.64
CA ILE A 126 -17.86 -26.85 1.67
C ILE A 126 -17.72 -28.06 0.75
N ASP A 127 -16.70 -28.03 -0.12
CA ASP A 127 -16.38 -29.09 -1.07
C ASP A 127 -15.29 -30.02 -0.51
N ARG A 128 -14.15 -29.44 -0.09
CA ARG A 128 -12.97 -30.23 0.27
C ARG A 128 -12.06 -29.53 1.28
N ILE A 129 -11.26 -30.35 1.96
CA ILE A 129 -10.14 -29.94 2.80
C ILE A 129 -8.84 -30.39 2.12
N VAL A 130 -7.79 -29.57 2.17
CA VAL A 130 -6.45 -29.90 1.64
C VAL A 130 -5.44 -29.73 2.77
N PHE A 131 -4.62 -30.75 3.02
CA PHE A 131 -3.45 -30.59 3.89
C PHE A 131 -2.34 -29.87 3.13
N ASN A 132 -1.77 -28.82 3.72
CA ASN A 132 -0.64 -28.11 3.12
C ASN A 132 0.65 -28.87 3.43
N ASP A 133 1.34 -29.35 2.39
CA ASP A 133 2.63 -30.05 2.47
C ASP A 133 2.76 -31.02 3.68
N PRO A 134 1.84 -32.01 3.82
CA PRO A 134 1.77 -32.81 5.03
C PRO A 134 3.01 -33.70 5.22
N PHE A 135 3.49 -33.73 6.47
CA PHE A 135 4.59 -34.62 6.86
C PHE A 135 4.18 -36.09 6.78
N GLN A 136 4.94 -36.87 5.99
CA GLN A 136 4.73 -38.32 5.86
C GLN A 136 5.30 -39.10 7.05
N SER A 137 6.29 -38.54 7.74
CA SER A 137 6.94 -39.15 8.89
C SER A 137 7.34 -38.09 9.91
N VAL A 138 7.17 -38.41 11.19
CA VAL A 138 7.52 -37.55 12.32
C VAL A 138 8.31 -38.33 13.36
N TYR A 139 9.13 -37.65 14.14
CA TYR A 139 9.95 -38.27 15.17
C TYR A 139 9.24 -38.29 16.53
N THR A 140 9.45 -39.33 17.33
CA THR A 140 8.95 -39.35 18.72
C THR A 140 9.45 -38.14 19.52
N ASP A 141 8.65 -37.70 20.48
CA ASP A 141 8.91 -36.58 21.39
C ASP A 141 9.02 -35.21 20.68
N THR A 142 8.56 -35.11 19.42
CA THR A 142 8.54 -33.85 18.66
C THR A 142 7.13 -33.30 18.47
N TYR A 143 7.06 -31.99 18.25
CA TYR A 143 5.85 -31.26 17.86
C TYR A 143 5.97 -30.85 16.39
N VAL A 144 4.93 -31.11 15.61
CA VAL A 144 4.86 -30.74 14.19
C VAL A 144 3.49 -30.15 13.90
N ASN A 145 3.43 -28.97 13.31
CA ASN A 145 2.17 -28.34 12.95
C ASN A 145 1.68 -28.87 11.59
N PHE A 146 0.43 -29.34 11.53
CA PHE A 146 -0.25 -29.66 10.29
C PHE A 146 -1.28 -28.56 10.01
N SER A 147 -1.13 -27.89 8.87
CA SER A 147 -2.07 -26.87 8.44
C SER A 147 -2.94 -27.38 7.29
N THR A 148 -4.14 -26.83 7.20
CA THR A 148 -5.14 -27.20 6.20
C THR A 148 -5.73 -25.97 5.54
N GLN A 149 -6.19 -26.13 4.31
CA GLN A 149 -7.04 -25.16 3.61
C GLN A 149 -8.40 -25.81 3.31
N VAL A 150 -9.45 -25.01 3.36
CA VAL A 150 -10.82 -25.45 3.06
C VAL A 150 -11.30 -24.71 1.83
N PHE A 151 -11.90 -25.46 0.90
CA PHE A 151 -12.47 -24.92 -0.33
C PHE A 151 -13.95 -25.25 -0.41
N ASP A 152 -14.73 -24.30 -0.91
CA ASP A 152 -16.15 -24.50 -1.21
C ASP A 152 -16.38 -24.96 -2.65
N GLN A 153 -17.64 -25.24 -3.00
CA GLN A 153 -18.05 -25.69 -4.34
C GLN A 153 -17.79 -24.65 -5.44
N ALA A 154 -17.64 -23.37 -5.09
CA ALA A 154 -17.23 -22.32 -6.03
C ALA A 154 -15.70 -22.23 -6.15
N ASN A 155 -14.96 -23.17 -5.56
CA ASN A 155 -13.51 -23.21 -5.49
C ASN A 155 -12.90 -22.00 -4.76
N LEU A 156 -13.68 -21.33 -3.91
CA LEU A 156 -13.19 -20.24 -3.06
C LEU A 156 -12.64 -20.82 -1.76
N LYS A 157 -11.58 -20.18 -1.24
CA LYS A 157 -11.01 -20.52 0.05
C LYS A 157 -11.93 -20.02 1.17
N ARG A 158 -12.26 -20.90 2.11
CA ARG A 158 -13.07 -20.59 3.31
C ARG A 158 -12.15 -20.26 4.48
N GLU A 159 -11.94 -18.97 4.71
CA GLU A 159 -11.11 -18.48 5.83
C GLU A 159 -11.81 -18.58 7.19
N ASP A 160 -13.14 -18.69 7.19
CA ASP A 160 -13.99 -18.82 8.37
C ASP A 160 -14.17 -20.28 8.84
N ALA A 161 -13.64 -21.24 8.08
CA ALA A 161 -13.83 -22.66 8.33
C ALA A 161 -12.98 -23.15 9.52
N ASN A 162 -13.64 -23.61 10.58
CA ASN A 162 -12.99 -24.18 11.75
C ASN A 162 -12.71 -25.67 11.55
N VAL A 163 -11.53 -25.99 11.02
CA VAL A 163 -11.10 -27.38 10.84
C VAL A 163 -10.67 -27.98 12.17
N THR A 164 -11.18 -29.16 12.49
CA THR A 164 -10.75 -29.96 13.64
C THR A 164 -9.88 -31.12 13.17
N LEU A 165 -8.72 -31.29 13.82
CA LEU A 165 -7.83 -32.41 13.57
C LEU A 165 -8.02 -33.49 14.63
N SER A 166 -7.95 -34.76 14.22
CA SER A 166 -8.01 -35.90 15.14
C SER A 166 -7.09 -37.04 14.71
N SER A 167 -6.47 -37.70 15.69
CA SER A 167 -5.61 -38.86 15.47
C SER A 167 -6.38 -40.16 15.65
N SER A 168 -6.16 -41.14 14.77
CA SER A 168 -6.74 -42.48 14.91
C SER A 168 -6.24 -43.25 16.14
N ASN A 169 -5.14 -42.83 16.75
CA ASN A 169 -4.59 -43.43 17.96
C ASN A 169 -3.81 -42.40 18.80
N THR A 170 -4.45 -41.92 19.88
CA THR A 170 -3.91 -40.90 20.79
C THR A 170 -2.78 -41.38 21.70
N ASP A 171 -2.58 -42.71 21.82
CA ASP A 171 -1.41 -43.29 22.50
C ASP A 171 -0.13 -43.19 21.65
N VAL A 172 -0.29 -43.12 20.32
CA VAL A 172 0.81 -43.00 19.35
C VAL A 172 1.13 -41.53 19.08
N ALA A 173 0.13 -40.72 18.79
CA ALA A 173 0.27 -39.28 18.65
C ALA A 173 -1.06 -38.57 18.91
N GLU A 174 -0.98 -37.38 19.50
CA GLU A 174 -2.11 -36.53 19.83
C GLU A 174 -2.00 -35.21 19.07
N VAL A 175 -3.11 -34.57 18.76
CA VAL A 175 -3.14 -33.26 18.09
C VAL A 175 -3.92 -32.28 18.94
N ASP A 176 -3.39 -31.08 19.11
CA ASP A 176 -4.06 -30.01 19.84
C ASP A 176 -5.04 -29.23 18.97
N MET A 177 -5.75 -28.28 19.57
CA MET A 177 -6.75 -27.45 18.90
C MET A 177 -6.14 -26.49 17.85
N LEU A 178 -4.83 -26.26 17.89
CA LEU A 178 -4.09 -25.39 16.97
C LEU A 178 -3.43 -26.19 15.83
N GLY A 179 -3.68 -27.49 15.76
CA GLY A 179 -3.13 -28.38 14.74
C GLY A 179 -1.70 -28.85 15.00
N ASN A 180 -1.17 -28.68 16.21
CA ASN A 180 0.14 -29.22 16.57
C ASN A 180 0.00 -30.69 16.97
N LEU A 181 0.66 -31.55 16.21
CA LEU A 181 0.76 -32.97 16.48
C LEU A 181 1.95 -33.27 17.37
N TYR A 182 1.69 -33.82 18.56
CA TYR A 182 2.69 -34.35 19.47
C TYR A 182 2.84 -35.87 19.29
N ALA A 183 4.01 -36.29 18.83
CA ALA A 183 4.31 -37.69 18.54
C ALA A 183 4.85 -38.42 19.79
N LYS A 184 4.05 -39.30 20.40
CA LYS A 184 4.39 -39.95 21.69
C LYS A 184 5.17 -41.26 21.54
N LYS A 185 4.72 -42.15 20.64
CA LYS A 185 5.26 -43.50 20.49
C LYS A 185 5.40 -43.86 19.02
N THR A 186 6.30 -44.80 18.72
CA THR A 186 6.45 -45.31 17.36
C THR A 186 5.19 -46.06 16.92
N GLY A 187 4.75 -45.82 15.68
CA GLY A 187 3.55 -46.42 15.13
C GLY A 187 3.12 -45.70 13.86
N THR A 188 1.95 -46.06 13.35
CA THR A 188 1.31 -45.35 12.23
C THR A 188 -0.06 -44.90 12.69
N ILE A 189 -0.37 -43.65 12.43
CA ILE A 189 -1.70 -43.09 12.65
C ILE A 189 -2.28 -42.57 11.34
N THR A 190 -3.60 -42.46 11.31
CA THR A 190 -4.32 -41.65 10.34
C THR A 190 -4.74 -40.36 11.03
N LEU A 191 -4.24 -39.22 10.54
CA LEU A 191 -4.68 -37.90 10.95
C LEU A 191 -5.87 -37.50 10.09
N THR A 192 -6.99 -37.15 10.72
CA THR A 192 -8.25 -36.77 10.03
C THR A 192 -8.52 -35.31 10.28
N ALA A 193 -8.64 -34.52 9.22
CA ALA A 193 -9.19 -33.17 9.24
C ALA A 193 -10.69 -33.22 8.98
N THR A 194 -11.48 -32.49 9.76
CA THR A 194 -12.94 -32.44 9.62
C THR A 194 -13.44 -31.01 9.74
N VAL A 195 -14.31 -30.61 8.81
CA VAL A 195 -15.15 -29.41 8.90
C VAL A 195 -16.53 -29.77 8.36
N ASP A 196 -17.58 -29.43 9.11
CA ASP A 196 -18.96 -29.88 8.86
C ASP A 196 -19.02 -31.40 8.59
N ASN A 197 -19.47 -31.80 7.40
CA ASN A 197 -19.55 -33.20 6.97
C ASN A 197 -18.37 -33.64 6.09
N VAL A 198 -17.44 -32.73 5.78
CA VAL A 198 -16.29 -33.00 4.90
C VAL A 198 -15.11 -33.46 5.73
N LYS A 199 -14.43 -34.50 5.25
CA LYS A 199 -13.27 -35.10 5.90
C LYS A 199 -12.15 -35.33 4.90
N GLU A 200 -10.93 -35.07 5.33
CA GLU A 200 -9.72 -35.43 4.60
C GLU A 200 -8.75 -36.15 5.54
N THR A 201 -7.97 -37.09 5.02
CA THR A 201 -7.08 -37.90 5.86
C THR A 201 -5.67 -38.00 5.32
N VAL A 202 -4.69 -38.02 6.22
CA VAL A 202 -3.29 -38.31 5.87
C VAL A 202 -2.72 -39.37 6.81
N LYS A 203 -1.94 -40.31 6.24
CA LYS A 203 -1.21 -41.30 7.04
C LYS A 203 0.10 -40.71 7.51
N VAL A 204 0.35 -40.78 8.82
CA VAL A 204 1.57 -40.27 9.43
C VAL A 204 2.29 -41.40 10.15
N LYS A 205 3.55 -41.63 9.78
CA LYS A 205 4.41 -42.63 10.42
C LYS A 205 5.23 -41.97 11.54
N VAL A 206 5.02 -42.41 12.78
CA VAL A 206 5.85 -41.99 13.92
C VAL A 206 7.04 -42.93 14.05
N VAL A 207 8.24 -42.39 13.88
CA VAL A 207 9.51 -43.13 13.95
C VAL A 207 10.33 -42.69 15.16
N LYS A 208 11.22 -43.56 15.62
CA LYS A 208 12.06 -43.28 16.78
C LYS A 208 12.97 -42.09 16.51
N ASN A 209 13.01 -41.13 17.43
CA ASN A 209 13.86 -39.95 17.32
C ASN A 209 15.36 -40.27 17.45
N PRO A 210 16.17 -40.06 16.40
CA PRO A 210 17.60 -40.31 16.44
C PRO A 210 18.41 -39.15 17.05
N VAL A 211 17.80 -37.97 17.25
CA VAL A 211 18.47 -36.76 17.76
C VAL A 211 18.99 -36.99 19.17
N ARG A 212 20.23 -36.56 19.45
CA ARG A 212 20.86 -36.62 20.77
C ARG A 212 21.53 -35.33 21.21
N LYS A 213 21.65 -34.36 20.30
CA LYS A 213 22.23 -33.03 20.56
C LYS A 213 21.78 -32.07 19.47
N ILE A 214 21.69 -30.78 19.81
CA ILE A 214 21.58 -29.68 18.84
C ILE A 214 22.88 -28.88 18.89
N ASN A 215 23.44 -28.57 17.73
CA ASN A 215 24.49 -27.57 17.60
C ASN A 215 23.83 -26.28 17.11
N LEU A 216 23.96 -25.21 17.89
CA LEU A 216 23.41 -23.88 17.57
C LEU A 216 24.56 -22.89 17.43
N SER A 217 24.59 -22.16 16.32
CA SER A 217 25.59 -21.13 16.04
C SER A 217 24.96 -19.90 15.42
N ALA A 218 25.62 -18.76 15.56
CA ALA A 218 25.32 -17.51 14.85
C ALA A 218 26.66 -16.82 14.56
N SER A 219 26.73 -16.02 13.51
CA SER A 219 27.96 -15.35 13.06
C SER A 219 28.47 -14.31 14.06
N GLU A 220 27.55 -13.66 14.76
CA GLU A 220 27.85 -12.57 15.70
C GLU A 220 27.34 -12.90 17.11
N ASP A 221 27.98 -12.30 18.11
CA ASP A 221 27.53 -12.32 19.51
C ASP A 221 26.96 -10.96 19.96
N GLN A 222 27.11 -9.92 19.12
CA GLN A 222 26.53 -8.59 19.33
C GLN A 222 26.00 -8.01 18.01
N ILE A 223 24.78 -7.47 18.04
CA ILE A 223 24.11 -6.80 16.91
C ILE A 223 23.44 -5.51 17.38
N ARG A 224 22.89 -4.70 16.46
CA ARG A 224 22.06 -3.53 16.82
C ARG A 224 20.58 -3.87 16.72
N THR A 225 19.71 -3.04 17.32
CA THR A 225 18.27 -3.11 17.08
C THR A 225 17.98 -3.04 15.58
N GLY A 226 17.08 -3.91 15.11
CA GLY A 226 16.74 -4.08 13.70
C GLY A 226 17.74 -4.83 12.82
N ASP A 227 18.95 -5.16 13.28
CA ASP A 227 19.82 -6.07 12.52
C ASP A 227 19.25 -7.51 12.58
N VAL A 228 19.17 -8.17 11.43
CA VAL A 228 18.70 -9.56 11.34
C VAL A 228 19.89 -10.51 11.52
N LEU A 229 19.85 -11.32 12.58
CA LEU A 229 20.85 -12.35 12.87
C LEU A 229 20.28 -13.73 12.60
N ARG A 230 20.98 -14.52 11.79
CA ARG A 230 20.62 -15.92 11.53
C ARG A 230 21.25 -16.85 12.57
N PHE A 231 20.43 -17.67 13.18
CA PHE A 231 20.82 -18.78 14.04
C PHE A 231 20.74 -20.10 13.28
N ASP A 232 21.90 -20.72 13.01
CA ASP A 232 21.97 -22.02 12.36
C ASP A 232 21.93 -23.14 13.41
N ALA A 233 20.83 -23.90 13.41
CA ALA A 233 20.63 -25.06 14.27
C ALA A 233 20.75 -26.37 13.49
N LYS A 234 21.55 -27.31 13.99
CA LYS A 234 21.71 -28.65 13.41
C LYS A 234 21.48 -29.71 14.48
N ALA A 235 20.41 -30.49 14.32
CA ALA A 235 20.14 -31.66 15.14
C ALA A 235 21.04 -32.84 14.72
N VAL A 236 21.77 -33.44 15.66
CA VAL A 236 22.70 -34.54 15.38
C VAL A 236 22.37 -35.77 16.22
N ASN A 237 22.65 -36.95 15.65
CA ASN A 237 22.50 -38.22 16.35
C ASN A 237 23.70 -38.53 17.28
N ARG A 238 23.68 -39.70 17.93
CA ARG A 238 24.76 -40.14 18.85
C ARG A 238 26.16 -40.19 18.20
N SER A 239 26.24 -40.44 16.90
CA SER A 239 27.51 -40.45 16.13
C SER A 239 27.94 -39.06 15.64
N GLY A 240 27.18 -38.01 15.93
CA GLY A 240 27.43 -36.65 15.43
C GLY A 240 26.95 -36.40 14.00
N ARG A 241 26.26 -37.36 13.37
CA ARG A 241 25.71 -37.20 12.01
C ARG A 241 24.43 -36.37 12.05
N TRP A 242 24.30 -35.44 11.10
CA TRP A 242 23.13 -34.58 10.94
C TRP A 242 21.86 -35.39 10.63
N VAL A 243 20.80 -35.12 11.38
CA VAL A 243 19.42 -35.55 11.13
C VAL A 243 18.72 -34.41 10.39
N LYS A 244 18.66 -34.50 9.06
CA LYS A 244 18.26 -33.36 8.18
C LYS A 244 16.81 -32.96 8.32
N ASP A 245 15.96 -33.92 8.61
CA ASP A 245 14.49 -33.84 8.67
C ASP A 245 13.98 -33.74 10.11
N ALA A 246 14.87 -33.56 11.10
CA ALA A 246 14.45 -33.29 12.47
C ALA A 246 13.78 -31.91 12.55
N PRO A 247 12.55 -31.79 13.07
CA PRO A 247 11.91 -30.50 13.27
C PRO A 247 12.67 -29.73 14.36
N ILE A 248 12.98 -28.47 14.10
CA ILE A 248 13.63 -27.57 15.06
C ILE A 248 12.71 -26.40 15.31
N THR A 249 12.40 -26.16 16.58
CA THR A 249 11.64 -24.99 17.01
C THR A 249 12.58 -23.98 17.63
N PHE A 250 12.48 -22.73 17.20
CA PHE A 250 13.20 -21.61 17.78
C PHE A 250 12.31 -20.86 18.77
N SER A 251 12.90 -20.41 19.87
CA SER A 251 12.29 -19.49 20.82
C SER A 251 13.37 -18.58 21.40
N PHE A 252 13.00 -17.54 22.12
CA PHE A 252 13.95 -16.70 22.83
C PHE A 252 13.43 -16.28 24.19
N THR A 253 14.36 -15.87 25.04
CA THR A 253 14.10 -15.11 26.27
C THR A 253 15.01 -13.89 26.26
N GLY A 254 14.58 -12.78 26.85
CA GLY A 254 15.36 -11.55 26.83
C GLY A 254 15.27 -10.74 28.11
N ARG A 255 16.26 -9.88 28.33
CA ARG A 255 16.26 -8.83 29.34
C ARG A 255 16.60 -7.51 28.66
N ALA A 256 15.67 -6.56 28.67
CA ALA A 256 15.91 -5.24 28.12
C ALA A 256 16.90 -4.47 29.01
N GLU A 257 17.81 -3.71 28.40
CA GLU A 257 18.72 -2.81 29.12
C GLU A 257 18.06 -1.46 29.45
N TYR A 258 16.81 -1.24 29.02
CA TYR A 258 16.08 0.00 29.23
C TYR A 258 15.41 0.03 30.63
N GLY A 259 16.03 0.74 31.57
CA GLY A 259 15.70 0.71 33.02
C GLY A 259 14.32 1.21 33.46
N ILE A 260 13.45 1.66 32.54
CA ILE A 260 12.08 2.12 32.85
C ILE A 260 10.98 1.10 32.49
N GLY A 261 11.33 -0.15 32.14
CA GLY A 261 10.36 -1.25 32.08
C GLY A 261 9.78 -1.59 30.70
N LEU A 262 10.47 -1.29 29.60
CA LEU A 262 10.11 -1.85 28.29
C LEU A 262 10.45 -3.35 28.23
N PRO A 263 9.59 -4.20 27.62
CA PRO A 263 9.90 -5.62 27.46
C PRO A 263 11.09 -5.83 26.52
N ALA A 264 11.76 -6.97 26.67
CA ALA A 264 12.73 -7.44 25.70
C ALA A 264 11.97 -7.97 24.46
N SER A 265 11.69 -7.08 23.51
CA SER A 265 10.88 -7.36 22.33
C SER A 265 11.75 -7.75 21.15
N ALA A 266 11.41 -8.86 20.51
CA ALA A 266 12.11 -9.43 19.37
C ALA A 266 11.20 -10.41 18.62
N VAL A 267 11.56 -10.70 17.38
CA VAL A 267 10.93 -11.72 16.54
C VAL A 267 11.98 -12.77 16.18
N ILE A 268 11.60 -14.05 16.25
CA ILE A 268 12.38 -15.15 15.68
C ILE A 268 11.46 -16.00 14.81
N ASN A 269 11.85 -16.24 13.56
CA ASN A 269 11.07 -17.07 12.64
C ASN A 269 11.53 -18.54 12.65
N THR A 270 10.81 -19.39 11.91
CA THR A 270 11.09 -20.83 11.79
C THR A 270 12.43 -21.14 11.10
N GLU A 271 12.97 -20.20 10.31
CA GLU A 271 14.28 -20.32 9.67
C GLU A 271 15.44 -19.92 10.60
N GLY A 272 15.15 -19.48 11.84
CA GLY A 272 16.14 -19.03 12.81
C GLY A 272 16.61 -17.60 12.58
N LYS A 273 15.90 -16.78 11.78
CA LYS A 273 16.18 -15.34 11.67
C LYS A 273 15.61 -14.63 12.88
N PHE A 274 16.47 -13.90 13.59
CA PHE A 274 16.19 -13.16 14.80
C PHE A 274 16.40 -11.67 14.57
N VAL A 275 15.44 -10.85 14.99
CA VAL A 275 15.54 -9.38 14.98
C VAL A 275 15.00 -8.85 16.30
N ALA A 276 15.72 -7.92 16.92
CA ALA A 276 15.32 -7.30 18.17
C ALA A 276 14.85 -5.86 17.96
N GLU A 277 13.75 -5.51 18.62
CA GLU A 277 13.17 -4.17 18.63
C GLU A 277 13.77 -3.33 19.76
N THR A 278 14.05 -3.95 20.92
CA THR A 278 14.63 -3.26 22.08
C THR A 278 16.07 -3.69 22.36
N PRO A 279 16.96 -2.77 22.81
CA PRO A 279 18.30 -3.13 23.28
C PRO A 279 18.23 -4.03 24.52
N GLY A 280 19.12 -5.01 24.60
CA GLY A 280 19.10 -5.98 25.68
C GLY A 280 19.98 -7.20 25.45
N VAL A 281 19.88 -8.16 26.36
CA VAL A 281 20.53 -9.45 26.24
C VAL A 281 19.46 -10.50 25.96
N PHE A 282 19.59 -11.18 24.82
CA PHE A 282 18.65 -12.19 24.35
C PHE A 282 19.33 -13.55 24.32
N THR A 283 18.63 -14.59 24.75
CA THR A 283 19.06 -15.99 24.64
C THR A 283 18.10 -16.73 23.73
N VAL A 284 18.59 -17.07 22.54
CA VAL A 284 17.88 -17.90 21.57
C VAL A 284 18.07 -19.36 21.93
N ILE A 285 16.98 -20.11 21.90
CA ILE A 285 16.89 -21.54 22.22
C ILE A 285 16.38 -22.26 20.97
N ALA A 286 17.12 -23.25 20.51
CA ALA A 286 16.69 -24.19 19.49
C ALA A 286 16.39 -25.54 20.16
N GLU A 287 15.21 -26.11 19.89
CA GLU A 287 14.73 -27.35 20.50
C GLU A 287 14.25 -28.37 19.47
N SER A 288 14.50 -29.65 19.74
CA SER A 288 13.99 -30.79 18.99
C SER A 288 14.00 -32.04 19.87
N GLY A 289 12.83 -32.65 20.10
CA GLY A 289 12.77 -33.96 20.75
C GLY A 289 13.28 -33.99 22.19
N GLY A 290 13.05 -32.93 22.97
CA GLY A 290 13.58 -32.77 24.33
C GLY A 290 15.07 -32.42 24.42
N PHE A 291 15.77 -32.28 23.28
CA PHE A 291 17.13 -31.72 23.25
C PHE A 291 17.06 -30.25 22.90
N SER A 292 17.82 -29.42 23.61
CA SER A 292 17.93 -28.01 23.33
C SER A 292 19.38 -27.53 23.30
N ALA A 293 19.60 -26.45 22.56
CA ALA A 293 20.83 -25.67 22.58
C ALA A 293 20.47 -24.20 22.71
N ARG A 294 21.34 -23.43 23.37
CA ARG A 294 21.14 -22.00 23.61
C ARG A 294 22.34 -21.20 23.15
N LYS A 295 22.10 -20.01 22.61
CA LYS A 295 23.12 -19.02 22.30
C LYS A 295 22.60 -17.64 22.70
N THR A 296 23.45 -16.87 23.36
CA THR A 296 23.13 -15.53 23.84
C THR A 296 23.72 -14.49 22.87
N VAL A 297 22.96 -13.43 22.60
CA VAL A 297 23.35 -12.29 21.78
C VAL A 297 23.07 -10.99 22.54
N LYS A 298 24.00 -10.04 22.48
CA LYS A 298 23.78 -8.68 22.98
C LYS A 298 23.23 -7.79 21.86
N VAL A 299 22.18 -7.05 22.13
CA VAL A 299 21.56 -6.10 21.21
C VAL A 299 21.79 -4.70 21.74
N VAL A 300 22.48 -3.85 20.98
CA VAL A 300 22.68 -2.42 21.30
C VAL A 300 21.75 -1.55 20.46
N ALA A 301 21.55 -0.29 20.86
CA ALA A 301 20.72 0.63 20.08
C ALA A 301 21.34 0.94 18.70
N ARG A 302 20.51 1.07 17.66
CA ARG A 302 20.96 1.39 16.29
C ARG A 302 21.53 2.80 16.14
N ASN A 303 21.00 3.76 16.89
CA ASN A 303 21.47 5.15 16.98
C ASN A 303 21.70 5.83 15.62
N VAL A 304 20.68 5.84 14.75
CA VAL A 304 20.73 6.43 13.40
C VAL A 304 20.20 7.86 13.30
N ARG A 305 19.88 8.47 14.45
CA ARG A 305 19.22 9.78 14.49
C ARG A 305 20.09 10.89 13.89
N LYS A 306 19.45 11.75 13.12
CA LYS A 306 19.99 12.96 12.51
C LYS A 306 19.01 14.11 12.72
N LYS A 307 19.53 15.33 12.63
CA LYS A 307 18.73 16.53 12.68
C LYS A 307 18.22 16.89 11.29
N ALA A 308 16.91 17.05 11.14
CA ALA A 308 16.32 17.66 9.95
C ALA A 308 16.34 19.20 10.12
N VAL A 309 17.08 19.88 9.24
CA VAL A 309 17.24 21.34 9.27
C VAL A 309 16.55 21.96 8.08
N LYS A 310 15.67 22.94 8.34
CA LYS A 310 15.04 23.75 7.29
C LYS A 310 16.10 24.53 6.53
N VAL A 311 16.12 24.37 5.21
CA VAL A 311 16.94 25.15 4.29
C VAL A 311 16.10 26.24 3.64
N GLY A 312 14.91 25.89 3.15
CA GLY A 312 14.03 26.83 2.45
C GLY A 312 12.57 26.45 2.56
N HIS A 313 11.70 27.44 2.32
CA HIS A 313 10.26 27.29 2.37
C HIS A 313 9.58 28.35 1.51
N GLY A 314 8.67 27.92 0.64
CA GLY A 314 7.77 28.77 -0.14
C GLY A 314 6.33 28.58 0.31
N THR A 315 5.83 29.53 1.10
CA THR A 315 4.45 29.52 1.64
C THR A 315 3.42 29.67 0.52
N VAL A 316 2.38 28.84 0.55
CA VAL A 316 1.13 29.01 -0.20
C VAL A 316 -0.01 29.16 0.79
N SER A 317 -0.66 30.32 0.82
CA SER A 317 -1.57 30.73 1.90
C SER A 317 -3.05 30.64 1.54
N ASP A 318 -3.38 30.50 0.27
CA ASP A 318 -4.73 30.67 -0.28
C ASP A 318 -5.36 29.38 -0.80
N VAL A 319 -4.54 28.38 -1.14
CA VAL A 319 -4.99 27.06 -1.61
C VAL A 319 -4.14 25.93 -1.03
N ARG A 320 -4.64 24.70 -1.14
CA ARG A 320 -3.84 23.51 -0.83
C ARG A 320 -2.93 23.15 -1.99
N THR A 321 -1.66 22.84 -1.73
CA THR A 321 -0.77 22.24 -2.73
C THR A 321 -0.97 20.72 -2.84
N SER A 322 -0.51 20.14 -3.94
CA SER A 322 -0.50 18.68 -4.20
C SER A 322 0.93 18.21 -4.51
N ASP A 323 1.10 17.22 -5.39
CA ASP A 323 2.40 16.64 -5.73
C ASP A 323 3.44 17.67 -6.19
N LEU A 324 4.71 17.28 -6.12
CA LEU A 324 5.84 18.09 -6.56
C LEU A 324 6.77 17.36 -7.52
N TRP A 325 7.53 18.15 -8.29
CA TRP A 325 8.70 17.67 -8.99
C TRP A 325 9.81 18.71 -9.01
N VAL A 326 11.07 18.29 -8.89
CA VAL A 326 12.26 19.17 -8.86
C VAL A 326 13.24 18.74 -9.95
N TRP A 327 13.75 19.66 -10.77
CA TRP A 327 14.61 19.35 -11.91
C TRP A 327 15.63 20.47 -12.22
N PRO A 328 16.75 20.16 -12.88
CA PRO A 328 17.72 21.17 -13.30
C PRO A 328 17.25 21.92 -14.56
N GLY A 329 17.62 23.20 -14.65
CA GLY A 329 17.43 24.02 -15.83
C GLY A 329 18.29 23.58 -17.02
N ILE A 330 17.74 23.71 -18.23
CA ILE A 330 18.39 23.37 -19.49
C ILE A 330 18.59 24.61 -20.39
N GLY A 331 19.30 24.45 -21.50
CA GLY A 331 19.51 25.53 -22.47
C GLY A 331 20.09 26.80 -21.84
N LYS A 332 19.34 27.91 -21.92
CA LYS A 332 19.70 29.21 -21.33
C LYS A 332 19.67 29.24 -19.80
N HIS A 333 19.04 28.25 -19.17
CA HIS A 333 18.87 28.14 -17.72
C HIS A 333 19.80 27.11 -17.07
N LYS A 334 20.80 26.61 -17.80
CA LYS A 334 21.81 25.70 -17.24
C LYS A 334 22.45 26.31 -15.98
N GLY A 335 22.44 25.53 -14.89
CA GLY A 335 22.96 25.96 -13.59
C GLY A 335 21.91 26.53 -12.63
N LYS A 336 20.66 26.73 -13.10
CA LYS A 336 19.50 26.96 -12.25
C LYS A 336 18.77 25.66 -11.93
N ASP A 337 17.97 25.69 -10.87
CA ASP A 337 17.11 24.58 -10.46
C ASP A 337 15.67 25.07 -10.29
N PHE A 338 14.72 24.23 -10.69
CA PHE A 338 13.30 24.55 -10.70
C PHE A 338 12.48 23.48 -10.00
N ALA A 339 11.31 23.88 -9.52
CA ALA A 339 10.32 22.95 -9.00
C ALA A 339 8.92 23.29 -9.56
N VAL A 340 8.00 22.35 -9.47
CA VAL A 340 6.59 22.52 -9.79
C VAL A 340 5.77 21.86 -8.70
N THR A 341 4.67 22.50 -8.31
CA THR A 341 3.66 21.93 -7.40
C THR A 341 2.27 22.12 -8.00
N GLY A 342 1.41 21.11 -7.90
CA GLY A 342 -0.02 21.27 -8.24
C GLY A 342 -0.83 21.86 -7.08
N THR A 343 -2.15 21.98 -7.29
CA THR A 343 -3.12 22.44 -6.29
C THR A 343 -4.26 21.42 -6.10
N TRP A 344 -4.71 21.23 -4.86
CA TRP A 344 -5.70 20.22 -4.50
C TRP A 344 -7.04 20.80 -4.04
N SER A 345 -8.14 20.37 -4.67
CA SER A 345 -9.51 20.85 -4.42
C SER A 345 -9.62 22.38 -4.36
N ALA A 346 -8.98 23.04 -5.32
CA ALA A 346 -8.80 24.48 -5.39
C ALA A 346 -9.14 25.01 -6.80
N ASN A 347 -8.19 25.69 -7.43
CA ASN A 347 -8.34 26.55 -8.61
C ASN A 347 -7.71 25.98 -9.89
N GLY A 348 -7.23 24.74 -9.88
CA GLY A 348 -6.66 24.11 -11.07
C GLY A 348 -5.33 24.72 -11.51
N GLU A 349 -4.52 25.18 -10.55
CA GLU A 349 -3.22 25.79 -10.81
C GLU A 349 -2.06 24.81 -10.58
N ALA A 350 -0.99 25.02 -11.33
CA ALA A 350 0.34 24.50 -11.07
C ALA A 350 1.32 25.67 -10.93
N TYR A 351 2.02 25.73 -9.80
CA TYR A 351 3.02 26.76 -9.50
C TYR A 351 4.40 26.27 -9.90
N PHE A 352 5.12 27.06 -10.69
CA PHE A 352 6.52 26.85 -11.05
C PHE A 352 7.40 27.72 -10.18
N TRP A 353 8.49 27.16 -9.66
CA TRP A 353 9.34 27.76 -8.65
C TRP A 353 10.78 27.87 -9.15
N ASP A 354 11.47 28.98 -8.86
CA ASP A 354 12.95 29.01 -8.88
C ASP A 354 13.43 28.53 -7.50
N VAL A 355 14.16 27.42 -7.49
CA VAL A 355 14.73 26.81 -6.27
C VAL A 355 16.26 26.75 -6.33
N THR A 356 16.88 27.55 -7.21
CA THR A 356 18.34 27.63 -7.37
C THR A 356 19.04 28.02 -6.06
N GLU A 357 18.44 28.96 -5.33
CA GLU A 357 18.79 29.33 -3.95
C GLU A 357 17.60 28.90 -3.07
N PRO A 358 17.60 27.68 -2.49
CA PRO A 358 16.42 27.13 -1.82
C PRO A 358 15.87 28.02 -0.69
N GLU A 359 16.74 28.74 0.01
CA GLU A 359 16.38 29.70 1.06
C GLU A 359 15.62 30.95 0.56
N LYS A 360 15.64 31.20 -0.77
CA LYS A 360 14.94 32.30 -1.45
C LYS A 360 13.96 31.78 -2.51
N MET A 361 13.52 30.53 -2.38
CA MET A 361 12.59 29.95 -3.34
C MET A 361 11.32 30.79 -3.48
N HIS A 362 10.83 30.95 -4.70
CA HIS A 362 9.63 31.73 -5.00
C HIS A 362 8.99 31.25 -6.30
N ILE A 363 7.69 31.51 -6.44
CA ILE A 363 6.93 31.22 -7.64
C ILE A 363 7.40 32.18 -8.76
N ILE A 364 7.70 31.61 -9.92
CA ILE A 364 8.15 32.33 -11.12
C ILE A 364 7.13 32.31 -12.25
N ASP A 365 6.23 31.33 -12.26
CA ASP A 365 5.15 31.22 -13.22
C ASP A 365 3.99 30.38 -12.64
N THR A 366 2.79 30.56 -13.17
CA THR A 366 1.59 29.82 -12.78
C THR A 366 0.83 29.40 -14.03
N VAL A 367 0.59 28.09 -14.17
CA VAL A 367 -0.27 27.54 -15.23
C VAL A 367 -1.63 27.22 -14.64
N THR A 368 -2.68 27.88 -15.13
CA THR A 368 -4.07 27.63 -14.75
C THR A 368 -4.76 26.80 -15.83
N VAL A 369 -5.43 25.73 -15.43
CA VAL A 369 -6.23 24.86 -16.32
C VAL A 369 -7.67 24.75 -15.82
N ASP A 370 -8.62 24.43 -16.70
CA ASP A 370 -10.00 24.11 -16.28
C ASP A 370 -10.02 22.79 -15.50
N ALA A 371 -9.76 22.89 -14.20
CA ALA A 371 -9.80 21.80 -13.23
C ALA A 371 -10.00 22.38 -11.82
N ARG A 372 -10.34 21.52 -10.88
CA ARG A 372 -10.32 21.86 -9.45
C ARG A 372 -9.11 21.30 -8.74
N THR A 373 -8.60 20.18 -9.23
CA THR A 373 -7.39 19.57 -8.71
C THR A 373 -6.43 19.34 -9.85
N VAL A 374 -5.22 19.87 -9.71
CA VAL A 374 -4.02 19.37 -10.38
C VAL A 374 -3.37 18.43 -9.39
N ASN A 375 -3.60 17.14 -9.54
CA ASN A 375 -3.29 16.18 -8.47
C ASN A 375 -1.81 15.79 -8.47
N ASP A 376 -1.30 15.57 -9.68
CA ASP A 376 0.01 15.00 -9.91
C ASP A 376 0.74 15.80 -10.99
N VAL A 377 2.04 15.99 -10.78
CA VAL A 377 2.92 16.74 -11.67
C VAL A 377 4.20 15.95 -11.92
N LYS A 378 4.64 15.88 -13.17
CA LYS A 378 5.87 15.16 -13.54
C LYS A 378 6.64 15.94 -14.60
N VAL A 379 7.95 15.93 -14.52
CA VAL A 379 8.83 16.50 -15.56
C VAL A 379 9.68 15.39 -16.17
N SER A 380 9.73 15.38 -17.49
CA SER A 380 10.59 14.49 -18.28
C SER A 380 12.05 14.58 -17.86
N GLU A 381 12.79 13.47 -17.99
CA GLU A 381 14.20 13.38 -17.57
C GLU A 381 15.10 14.43 -18.24
N ASN A 382 14.82 14.77 -19.50
CA ASN A 382 15.55 15.80 -20.24
C ASN A 382 15.16 17.25 -19.86
N GLY A 383 14.15 17.44 -19.00
CA GLY A 383 13.70 18.75 -18.52
C GLY A 383 12.98 19.61 -19.55
N GLU A 384 12.48 19.02 -20.65
CA GLU A 384 11.83 19.78 -21.73
C GLU A 384 10.31 19.82 -21.62
N VAL A 385 9.71 18.72 -21.14
CA VAL A 385 8.26 18.52 -21.06
C VAL A 385 7.85 18.28 -19.61
N ALA A 386 6.77 18.92 -19.18
CA ALA A 386 6.05 18.56 -17.96
C ALA A 386 4.62 18.11 -18.26
N VAL A 387 4.08 17.26 -17.40
CA VAL A 387 2.68 16.83 -17.46
C VAL A 387 2.03 17.15 -16.12
N ILE A 388 0.84 17.74 -16.18
CA ILE A 388 0.00 17.99 -15.02
C ILE A 388 -1.36 17.31 -15.21
N THR A 389 -1.86 16.66 -14.17
CA THR A 389 -3.17 15.99 -14.23
C THR A 389 -4.32 16.97 -14.03
N ARG A 390 -5.53 16.61 -14.47
CA ARG A 390 -6.75 17.37 -14.23
C ARG A 390 -7.81 16.49 -13.60
N GLU A 391 -8.42 17.00 -12.53
CA GLU A 391 -9.66 16.46 -11.98
C GLU A 391 -10.65 17.58 -11.64
N GLY A 392 -11.94 17.32 -11.90
CA GLY A 392 -13.02 18.25 -11.57
C GLY A 392 -13.25 19.39 -12.57
N ALA A 393 -12.79 19.26 -13.83
CA ALA A 393 -13.03 20.20 -14.93
C ALA A 393 -14.52 20.49 -15.14
N SER A 394 -14.86 21.77 -15.42
CA SER A 394 -16.24 22.24 -15.59
C SER A 394 -16.97 21.54 -16.74
N ASN A 395 -16.25 21.27 -17.82
CA ASN A 395 -16.76 20.60 -19.02
C ASN A 395 -16.57 19.07 -19.01
N ARG A 396 -16.10 18.50 -17.89
CA ARG A 396 -15.75 17.07 -17.72
C ARG A 396 -14.63 16.54 -18.63
N LYS A 397 -13.89 17.42 -19.30
CA LYS A 397 -12.68 17.08 -20.04
C LYS A 397 -11.48 17.14 -19.10
N ASN A 398 -11.41 16.16 -18.19
CA ASN A 398 -10.33 16.03 -17.22
C ASN A 398 -9.02 15.63 -17.92
N GLY A 399 -8.63 14.35 -17.99
CA GLY A 399 -7.36 13.98 -18.64
C GLY A 399 -6.13 14.67 -18.03
N PHE A 400 -5.16 15.01 -18.86
CA PHE A 400 -3.95 15.72 -18.46
C PHE A 400 -3.53 16.79 -19.48
N VAL A 401 -2.62 17.68 -19.08
CA VAL A 401 -2.07 18.75 -19.91
C VAL A 401 -0.57 18.58 -20.05
N ILE A 402 -0.08 18.72 -21.28
CA ILE A 402 1.34 18.64 -21.64
C ILE A 402 1.87 20.07 -21.77
N LEU A 403 2.98 20.34 -21.09
CA LEU A 403 3.59 21.65 -20.98
C LEU A 403 5.00 21.64 -21.56
N ASP A 404 5.36 22.70 -22.30
CA ASP A 404 6.76 23.02 -22.61
C ASP A 404 7.35 23.80 -21.45
N VAL A 405 8.37 23.22 -20.81
CA VAL A 405 9.06 23.77 -19.64
C VAL A 405 10.54 24.07 -19.91
N ARG A 406 10.93 24.19 -21.19
CA ARG A 406 12.29 24.65 -21.55
C ARG A 406 12.59 26.05 -21.02
N ASP A 407 11.55 26.86 -20.80
CA ASP A 407 11.61 28.16 -20.13
C ASP A 407 10.63 28.19 -18.93
N PRO A 408 11.05 27.80 -17.72
CA PRO A 408 10.17 27.73 -16.55
C PRO A 408 9.61 29.09 -16.06
N PHE A 409 10.12 30.19 -16.61
CA PHE A 409 9.59 31.55 -16.37
C PHE A 409 8.44 31.91 -17.34
N ASN A 410 8.14 31.05 -18.32
CA ASN A 410 7.12 31.25 -19.34
C ASN A 410 6.69 29.89 -19.92
N VAL A 411 6.03 29.11 -19.08
CA VAL A 411 5.56 27.77 -19.39
C VAL A 411 4.41 27.84 -20.38
N LYS A 412 4.40 26.93 -21.36
CA LYS A 412 3.38 26.91 -22.41
C LYS A 412 2.63 25.59 -22.43
N ILE A 413 1.30 25.68 -22.49
CA ILE A 413 0.47 24.51 -22.81
C ILE A 413 0.75 24.12 -24.27
N THR A 414 1.27 22.91 -24.45
CA THR A 414 1.58 22.36 -25.77
C THR A 414 0.42 21.54 -26.31
N ALA A 415 -0.22 20.73 -25.45
CA ALA A 415 -1.40 19.96 -25.79
C ALA A 415 -2.25 19.62 -24.56
N GLU A 416 -3.52 19.32 -24.80
CA GLU A 416 -4.41 18.71 -23.82
C GLU A 416 -4.81 17.31 -24.28
N TYR A 417 -4.69 16.32 -23.40
CA TYR A 417 -5.09 14.94 -23.70
C TYR A 417 -6.25 14.54 -22.78
N ASN A 418 -7.41 14.22 -23.36
CA ASN A 418 -8.63 13.91 -22.60
C ASN A 418 -9.48 12.78 -23.20
N ASP A 419 -8.96 12.08 -24.22
CA ASP A 419 -9.67 10.98 -24.87
C ASP A 419 -9.91 9.81 -23.89
N ASP A 420 -11.16 9.42 -23.68
CA ASP A 420 -11.59 8.39 -22.72
C ASP A 420 -11.18 8.65 -21.26
N MET A 421 -10.99 9.92 -20.85
CA MET A 421 -10.49 10.30 -19.50
C MET A 421 -11.44 11.24 -18.73
N THR A 422 -12.75 11.04 -18.86
CA THR A 422 -13.77 11.94 -18.31
C THR A 422 -13.88 11.92 -16.78
N GLY A 423 -13.50 10.81 -16.12
CA GLY A 423 -13.56 10.68 -14.66
C GLY A 423 -12.36 11.29 -13.93
N GLY A 424 -11.27 11.62 -14.62
CA GLY A 424 -10.05 12.16 -14.01
C GLY A 424 -8.80 11.33 -14.30
N VAL A 425 -7.64 11.97 -14.23
CA VAL A 425 -6.35 11.30 -14.14
C VAL A 425 -5.78 11.63 -12.77
N HIS A 426 -5.58 10.61 -11.94
CA HIS A 426 -5.11 10.82 -10.57
C HIS A 426 -3.58 10.95 -10.53
N ASN A 427 -2.91 10.00 -11.18
CA ASN A 427 -1.45 9.87 -11.21
C ASN A 427 -0.96 9.77 -12.66
N VAL A 428 0.21 10.35 -12.93
CA VAL A 428 0.95 10.19 -14.18
C VAL A 428 2.40 9.85 -13.90
N PHE A 429 3.03 9.20 -14.87
CA PHE A 429 4.49 9.10 -14.90
C PHE A 429 5.02 9.30 -16.32
N ILE A 430 6.18 9.95 -16.46
CA ILE A 430 6.84 10.16 -17.74
C ILE A 430 8.08 9.27 -17.81
N TYR A 431 8.12 8.37 -18.79
CA TYR A 431 9.29 7.53 -19.07
C TYR A 431 9.45 7.33 -20.57
N ASP A 432 10.66 7.56 -21.08
CA ASP A 432 11.05 7.35 -22.48
C ASP A 432 10.02 7.91 -23.50
N ASN A 433 9.69 9.20 -23.39
CA ASN A 433 8.69 9.89 -24.22
C ASN A 433 7.28 9.26 -24.20
N HIS A 434 6.92 8.58 -23.12
CA HIS A 434 5.57 8.09 -22.89
C HIS A 434 5.03 8.59 -21.54
N VAL A 435 3.75 8.97 -21.53
CA VAL A 435 2.97 9.25 -20.33
C VAL A 435 2.16 8.01 -19.97
N TYR A 436 2.38 7.51 -18.77
CA TYR A 436 1.59 6.44 -18.16
C TYR A 436 0.56 7.11 -17.26
N ALA A 437 -0.69 7.20 -17.71
CA ALA A 437 -1.73 7.99 -17.07
C ALA A 437 -2.80 7.09 -16.44
N VAL A 438 -2.95 7.13 -15.11
CA VAL A 438 -3.96 6.36 -14.40
C VAL A 438 -5.34 6.97 -14.67
N ASN A 439 -6.08 6.32 -15.56
CA ASN A 439 -7.34 6.78 -16.08
C ASN A 439 -8.52 6.21 -15.26
N ASN A 440 -9.33 7.11 -14.71
CA ASN A 440 -10.57 6.80 -13.97
C ASN A 440 -10.35 5.82 -12.79
N GLY A 441 -9.11 5.72 -12.28
CA GLY A 441 -8.74 4.80 -11.22
C GLY A 441 -8.93 3.32 -11.57
N ARG A 442 -8.92 2.95 -12.86
CA ARG A 442 -9.21 1.58 -13.33
C ARG A 442 -8.04 0.95 -14.10
N LYS A 443 -7.36 1.75 -14.90
CA LYS A 443 -6.36 1.32 -15.87
C LYS A 443 -5.33 2.43 -15.98
N TYR A 444 -4.16 2.14 -16.53
CA TYR A 444 -3.30 3.20 -17.05
C TYR A 444 -3.19 3.13 -18.56
N ASP A 445 -3.43 4.28 -19.20
CA ASP A 445 -3.19 4.47 -20.62
C ASP A 445 -1.72 4.80 -20.84
N VAL A 446 -1.15 4.31 -21.95
CA VAL A 446 0.21 4.66 -22.37
C VAL A 446 0.10 5.58 -23.58
N ILE A 447 0.58 6.82 -23.44
CA ILE A 447 0.45 7.88 -24.45
C ILE A 447 1.85 8.26 -24.92
N ASN A 448 2.11 8.16 -26.21
CA ASN A 448 3.34 8.67 -26.79
C ASN A 448 3.31 10.20 -26.82
N ILE A 449 4.42 10.81 -26.41
CA ILE A 449 4.65 12.26 -26.39
C ILE A 449 5.99 12.63 -27.05
N GLU A 450 6.47 11.81 -28.00
CA GLU A 450 7.67 12.12 -28.78
C GLU A 450 7.52 13.44 -29.55
N ASP A 451 6.31 13.69 -30.07
CA ASP A 451 5.83 15.02 -30.43
C ASP A 451 4.81 15.50 -29.37
N PRO A 452 5.22 16.33 -28.40
CA PRO A 452 4.35 16.82 -27.33
C PRO A 452 3.12 17.61 -27.81
N ALA A 453 3.13 18.12 -29.05
CA ALA A 453 2.00 18.84 -29.64
C ALA A 453 0.95 17.91 -30.25
N ASN A 454 1.32 16.66 -30.56
CA ASN A 454 0.44 15.67 -31.19
C ASN A 454 0.48 14.34 -30.42
N PRO A 455 0.10 14.32 -29.12
CA PRO A 455 0.11 13.11 -28.32
C PRO A 455 -0.94 12.10 -28.79
N PHE A 456 -0.63 10.80 -28.70
CA PHE A 456 -1.57 9.73 -29.05
C PHE A 456 -1.39 8.49 -28.17
N ARG A 457 -2.51 7.81 -27.86
CA ARG A 457 -2.48 6.54 -27.10
C ARG A 457 -1.87 5.43 -27.95
N VAL A 458 -0.88 4.74 -27.41
CA VAL A 458 -0.26 3.56 -28.01
C VAL A 458 -0.80 2.25 -27.43
N SER A 459 -1.15 2.22 -26.14
CA SER A 459 -1.71 1.04 -25.49
C SER A 459 -2.42 1.38 -24.18
N ARG A 460 -2.83 0.33 -23.46
CA ARG A 460 -3.48 0.39 -22.16
C ARG A 460 -3.15 -0.87 -21.37
N TYR A 461 -2.95 -0.71 -20.08
CA TYR A 461 -2.87 -1.81 -19.14
C TYR A 461 -4.02 -1.73 -18.14
N GLU A 462 -4.73 -2.85 -17.97
CA GLU A 462 -5.85 -2.98 -17.06
C GLU A 462 -5.77 -4.34 -16.38
N LEU A 463 -6.23 -4.43 -15.13
CA LEU A 463 -6.22 -5.67 -14.37
C LEU A 463 -7.39 -6.57 -14.78
N ASP A 464 -7.20 -7.88 -14.71
CA ASP A 464 -8.25 -8.85 -15.05
C ASP A 464 -9.24 -9.08 -13.88
N THR A 465 -9.00 -8.47 -12.72
CA THR A 465 -9.77 -8.73 -11.50
C THR A 465 -11.07 -7.93 -11.45
N PRO A 466 -12.19 -8.53 -11.01
CA PRO A 466 -13.46 -7.81 -10.95
C PRO A 466 -13.41 -6.63 -9.98
N GLY A 467 -13.95 -5.49 -10.38
CA GLY A 467 -14.00 -4.29 -9.54
C GLY A 467 -12.64 -3.69 -9.15
N HIS A 468 -11.56 -4.06 -9.85
CA HIS A 468 -10.21 -3.56 -9.55
C HIS A 468 -10.14 -2.03 -9.63
N GLY A 469 -9.16 -1.48 -8.91
CA GLY A 469 -8.76 -0.09 -9.03
C GLY A 469 -7.25 0.00 -9.17
N VAL A 470 -6.79 0.95 -9.98
CA VAL A 470 -5.39 1.33 -10.11
C VAL A 470 -5.27 2.73 -9.51
N HIS A 471 -4.28 2.94 -8.64
CA HIS A 471 -4.06 4.22 -7.98
C HIS A 471 -2.91 4.98 -8.62
N ASP A 472 -1.70 4.45 -8.49
CA ASP A 472 -0.48 5.07 -9.00
C ASP A 472 0.27 4.11 -9.93
N VAL A 473 1.08 4.70 -10.81
CA VAL A 473 2.06 3.98 -11.61
C VAL A 473 3.39 4.72 -11.57
N TRP A 474 4.48 3.97 -11.41
CA TRP A 474 5.83 4.48 -11.46
C TRP A 474 6.66 3.63 -12.42
N VAL A 475 7.53 4.22 -13.24
CA VAL A 475 8.33 3.49 -14.21
C VAL A 475 9.83 3.68 -13.97
N ILE A 476 10.58 2.59 -13.83
CA ILE A 476 12.05 2.60 -13.71
C ILE A 476 12.60 1.52 -14.62
N ASP A 477 13.62 1.86 -15.42
CA ASP A 477 14.32 0.91 -16.31
C ASP A 477 13.37 0.12 -17.24
N GLY A 478 12.25 0.73 -17.64
CA GLY A 478 11.22 0.14 -18.50
C GLY A 478 10.30 -0.86 -17.79
N LEU A 479 10.35 -0.93 -16.46
CA LEU A 479 9.40 -1.67 -15.63
C LEU A 479 8.44 -0.69 -14.96
N ALA A 480 7.15 -0.87 -15.20
CA ALA A 480 6.08 -0.17 -14.52
C ALA A 480 5.67 -0.92 -13.24
N TYR A 481 5.65 -0.19 -12.13
CA TYR A 481 5.21 -0.63 -10.82
C TYR A 481 3.92 0.11 -10.51
N SER A 482 2.78 -0.59 -10.47
CA SER A 482 1.50 0.03 -10.14
C SER A 482 0.99 -0.44 -8.78
N SER A 483 0.38 0.49 -8.04
CA SER A 483 -0.35 0.22 -6.80
C SER A 483 -1.84 0.07 -7.11
N ASN A 484 -2.44 -1.05 -6.70
CA ASN A 484 -3.76 -1.46 -7.17
C ASN A 484 -4.72 -1.81 -6.03
N TRP A 485 -4.65 -1.08 -4.91
CA TRP A 485 -5.48 -1.32 -3.73
C TRP A 485 -5.43 -2.79 -3.30
N ALA A 486 -6.57 -3.50 -3.28
CA ALA A 486 -6.67 -4.92 -2.93
C ALA A 486 -6.04 -5.90 -3.93
N ASP A 487 -5.62 -5.44 -5.12
CA ASP A 487 -4.78 -6.24 -6.01
C ASP A 487 -3.28 -6.04 -5.74
N GLY A 488 -2.94 -5.14 -4.81
CA GLY A 488 -1.57 -4.90 -4.37
C GLY A 488 -0.69 -4.38 -5.51
N VAL A 489 0.57 -4.79 -5.53
CA VAL A 489 1.53 -4.32 -6.54
C VAL A 489 1.52 -5.21 -7.78
N HIS A 490 1.53 -4.58 -8.96
CA HIS A 490 1.82 -5.24 -10.24
C HIS A 490 3.14 -4.72 -10.80
N ILE A 491 3.96 -5.62 -11.35
CA ILE A 491 5.19 -5.32 -12.06
C ILE A 491 4.99 -5.66 -13.53
N VAL A 492 5.13 -4.69 -14.41
CA VAL A 492 4.77 -4.79 -15.83
C VAL A 492 5.94 -4.32 -16.68
N ASP A 493 6.40 -5.17 -17.59
CA ASP A 493 7.36 -4.80 -18.63
C ASP A 493 6.68 -3.89 -19.65
N VAL A 494 7.17 -2.65 -19.74
CA VAL A 494 6.69 -1.60 -20.66
C VAL A 494 7.81 -1.17 -21.60
N GLY A 495 8.82 -2.01 -21.82
CA GLY A 495 9.99 -1.70 -22.65
C GLY A 495 11.32 -1.84 -21.90
N ALA A 496 11.39 -2.69 -20.88
CA ALA A 496 12.62 -2.95 -20.15
C ALA A 496 13.62 -3.74 -21.01
N VAL A 497 14.88 -3.33 -20.96
CA VAL A 497 15.99 -4.04 -21.61
C VAL A 497 16.51 -5.13 -20.70
N THR A 498 16.66 -6.34 -21.23
CA THR A 498 17.18 -7.47 -20.46
C THR A 498 18.64 -7.26 -20.07
N ILE A 499 18.99 -7.63 -18.84
CA ILE A 499 20.36 -7.65 -18.34
C ILE A 499 20.77 -9.10 -18.11
N ASP A 500 21.97 -9.49 -18.56
CA ASP A 500 22.54 -10.81 -18.26
C ASP A 500 22.81 -10.91 -16.75
N GLU A 501 22.32 -11.98 -16.09
CA GLU A 501 22.54 -12.23 -14.66
C GLU A 501 24.02 -12.26 -14.26
N LYS A 502 24.92 -12.54 -15.21
CA LYS A 502 26.38 -12.54 -15.01
C LYS A 502 26.97 -11.13 -15.05
N ASP A 503 26.29 -10.17 -15.66
CA ASP A 503 26.70 -8.78 -15.68
C ASP A 503 26.23 -8.06 -14.42
N ARG A 504 27.00 -8.23 -13.33
CA ARG A 504 26.83 -7.47 -12.09
C ARG A 504 27.54 -6.12 -12.12
N SER A 505 28.10 -5.70 -13.26
CA SER A 505 28.98 -4.54 -13.35
C SER A 505 28.22 -3.21 -13.33
N LYS A 506 26.93 -3.23 -13.72
CA LYS A 506 26.00 -2.10 -13.60
C LYS A 506 25.08 -2.36 -12.41
N SER A 507 25.57 -2.02 -11.21
CA SER A 507 24.82 -1.84 -9.96
C SER A 507 23.43 -2.48 -9.88
N ARG A 508 23.33 -3.50 -9.00
CA ARG A 508 22.10 -3.94 -8.31
C ARG A 508 21.17 -4.81 -9.18
N TYR A 509 21.12 -6.10 -8.85
CA TYR A 509 20.25 -7.08 -9.50
C TYR A 509 18.78 -6.81 -9.18
N ASN A 510 18.04 -6.23 -10.13
CA ASN A 510 16.58 -6.26 -10.16
C ASN A 510 16.17 -7.57 -10.86
N PRO A 511 15.58 -8.55 -10.15
CA PRO A 511 15.27 -9.85 -10.75
C PRO A 511 14.24 -9.77 -11.89
N PHE A 512 13.42 -8.71 -11.93
CA PHE A 512 12.46 -8.52 -13.01
C PHE A 512 13.12 -8.09 -14.32
N LEU A 513 14.30 -7.44 -14.30
CA LEU A 513 15.03 -7.10 -15.53
C LEU A 513 15.58 -8.35 -16.24
N ALA A 514 15.84 -9.43 -15.51
CA ALA A 514 16.20 -10.72 -16.11
C ALA A 514 14.99 -11.40 -16.81
N MET A 515 13.77 -11.08 -16.37
CA MET A 515 12.51 -11.61 -16.92
C MET A 515 11.91 -10.74 -18.03
N ALA A 516 12.44 -9.52 -18.21
CA ALA A 516 11.97 -8.50 -19.13
C ALA A 516 12.27 -8.82 -20.61
N GLY A 517 12.08 -7.84 -21.49
CA GLY A 517 12.30 -7.93 -22.94
C GLY A 517 11.12 -8.55 -23.70
N GLN A 518 9.98 -8.73 -23.03
CA GLN A 518 8.76 -9.28 -23.62
C GLN A 518 7.70 -8.19 -23.83
N GLY A 519 7.78 -7.11 -23.06
CA GLY A 519 6.89 -5.96 -23.11
C GLY A 519 7.43 -4.79 -23.93
N SER A 520 6.54 -3.84 -24.18
CA SER A 520 6.84 -2.55 -24.81
C SER A 520 5.77 -1.53 -24.42
N PRO A 521 5.95 -0.22 -24.70
CA PRO A 521 4.89 0.75 -24.48
C PRO A 521 3.61 0.42 -25.27
N GLY A 522 3.74 -0.24 -26.43
CA GLY A 522 2.60 -0.68 -27.26
C GLY A 522 1.97 -2.00 -26.83
N ASN A 523 2.66 -2.81 -26.02
CA ASN A 523 2.20 -4.10 -25.52
C ASN A 523 2.77 -4.37 -24.12
N PRO A 524 2.19 -3.79 -23.06
CA PRO A 524 2.63 -4.02 -21.69
C PRO A 524 2.45 -5.50 -21.28
N VAL A 525 3.45 -6.10 -20.61
CA VAL A 525 3.41 -7.51 -20.19
C VAL A 525 3.64 -7.63 -18.69
N LYS A 526 2.66 -8.19 -17.96
CA LYS A 526 2.80 -8.42 -16.50
C LYS A 526 3.87 -9.48 -16.23
N LEU A 527 4.87 -9.14 -15.42
CA LEU A 527 5.96 -10.04 -15.00
C LEU A 527 5.73 -10.63 -13.62
N GLY A 528 5.08 -9.90 -12.72
CA GLY A 528 4.84 -10.33 -11.35
C GLY A 528 3.77 -9.51 -10.65
N GLU A 529 3.27 -10.05 -9.55
CA GLU A 529 2.31 -9.38 -8.68
C GLU A 529 2.48 -9.86 -7.23
N MET A 530 2.02 -9.04 -6.29
CA MET A 530 1.75 -9.48 -4.92
C MET A 530 0.55 -8.72 -4.40
N LYS A 531 -0.50 -9.46 -4.02
CA LYS A 531 -1.75 -8.90 -3.49
C LYS A 531 -1.53 -8.28 -2.13
N ASP A 532 -2.21 -7.17 -1.89
CA ASP A 532 -2.24 -6.52 -0.59
C ASP A 532 -3.29 -7.19 0.32
N PRO A 533 -2.91 -7.71 1.50
CA PRO A 533 -3.83 -8.40 2.39
C PRO A 533 -4.90 -7.47 2.99
N ASN A 534 -4.60 -6.18 3.12
CA ASN A 534 -5.47 -5.23 3.82
C ASN A 534 -6.38 -4.43 2.89
N GLY A 535 -6.08 -4.38 1.59
CA GLY A 535 -6.86 -3.69 0.58
C GLY A 535 -6.57 -2.20 0.41
N HIS A 536 -5.46 -1.70 0.96
CA HIS A 536 -5.17 -0.27 1.09
C HIS A 536 -3.92 0.19 0.33
N ASN A 537 -3.31 -0.67 -0.50
CA ASN A 537 -2.13 -0.28 -1.26
C ASN A 537 -2.37 0.93 -2.19
N HIS A 538 -1.81 2.08 -1.78
CA HIS A 538 -1.91 3.40 -2.39
C HIS A 538 -0.71 3.73 -3.28
N ALA A 539 0.50 3.46 -2.82
CA ALA A 539 1.75 3.77 -3.53
C ALA A 539 2.68 2.56 -3.56
N ALA A 540 3.55 2.48 -4.57
CA ALA A 540 4.56 1.44 -4.68
C ALA A 540 5.89 2.02 -5.22
N PHE A 541 7.01 1.73 -4.55
CA PHE A 541 8.33 2.15 -5.00
C PHE A 541 9.34 1.00 -4.87
N PRO A 542 10.00 0.58 -5.97
CA PRO A 542 11.02 -0.46 -5.91
C PRO A 542 12.36 0.10 -5.42
N PHE A 543 13.12 -0.70 -4.68
CA PHE A 543 14.52 -0.39 -4.40
C PHE A 543 15.36 -1.64 -4.24
N ILE A 544 16.66 -1.50 -4.51
CA ILE A 544 17.64 -2.52 -4.19
C ILE A 544 18.49 -2.00 -3.06
N SER A 545 18.44 -2.73 -1.95
CA SER A 545 19.19 -2.39 -0.75
C SER A 545 20.69 -2.46 -1.04
N GLN A 546 21.42 -1.38 -0.74
CA GLN A 546 22.86 -1.31 -0.96
C GLN A 546 23.65 -2.15 0.04
N SER A 547 23.05 -2.42 1.20
CA SER A 547 23.69 -3.13 2.31
C SER A 547 23.31 -4.60 2.42
N SER A 548 22.27 -5.06 1.73
CA SER A 548 21.85 -6.47 1.74
C SER A 548 21.74 -7.13 0.35
N ASP A 549 21.89 -6.36 -0.73
CA ASP A 549 21.67 -6.80 -2.12
C ASP A 549 20.27 -7.41 -2.39
N LYS A 550 19.32 -7.18 -1.48
CA LYS A 550 17.93 -7.62 -1.64
C LYS A 550 17.14 -6.63 -2.47
N PHE A 551 16.25 -7.17 -3.31
CA PHE A 551 15.29 -6.39 -4.07
C PHE A 551 13.97 -6.33 -3.31
N TYR A 552 13.55 -5.11 -2.98
CA TYR A 552 12.33 -4.84 -2.27
C TYR A 552 11.40 -3.96 -3.11
N ILE A 553 10.11 -4.11 -2.88
CA ILE A 553 9.12 -3.10 -3.25
C ILE A 553 8.50 -2.61 -1.94
N ILE A 554 8.53 -1.29 -1.74
CA ILE A 554 7.85 -0.65 -0.61
C ILE A 554 6.45 -0.30 -1.07
N THR A 555 5.43 -0.79 -0.37
CA THR A 555 4.04 -0.45 -0.62
C THR A 555 3.50 0.42 0.52
N GLY A 556 2.86 1.54 0.19
CA GLY A 556 2.21 2.40 1.18
C GLY A 556 0.72 2.10 1.27
N ASP A 557 0.21 1.93 2.48
CA ASP A 557 -1.22 1.84 2.77
C ASP A 557 -1.82 3.23 2.95
N GLU A 558 -3.06 3.43 2.48
CA GLU A 558 -3.81 4.66 2.77
C GLU A 558 -5.30 4.37 3.00
N TYR A 559 -5.78 4.83 4.16
CA TYR A 559 -7.21 4.82 4.48
C TYR A 559 -7.53 5.91 5.52
N GLY A 560 -8.81 6.25 5.67
CA GLY A 560 -9.28 7.21 6.66
C GLY A 560 -9.92 6.55 7.88
N ASN A 561 -9.75 7.13 9.06
CA ASN A 561 -10.43 6.77 10.30
C ASN A 561 -10.91 8.03 11.07
N GLU A 562 -11.42 7.86 12.29
CA GLU A 562 -11.95 8.97 13.10
C GLU A 562 -10.90 10.01 13.52
N PHE A 563 -9.61 9.69 13.42
CA PHE A 563 -8.48 10.55 13.77
C PHE A 563 -7.77 11.17 12.56
N GLY A 564 -8.25 10.90 11.34
CA GLY A 564 -7.68 11.40 10.09
C GLY A 564 -7.20 10.26 9.19
N MET A 565 -6.17 10.54 8.38
CA MET A 565 -5.56 9.54 7.51
C MET A 565 -4.71 8.57 8.33
N ALA A 566 -4.69 7.31 7.92
CA ALA A 566 -3.94 6.22 8.53
C ALA A 566 -3.35 5.32 7.44
N GLY A 567 -2.31 4.58 7.80
CA GLY A 567 -1.56 3.75 6.86
C GLY A 567 -0.09 3.64 7.25
N GLY A 568 0.61 2.67 6.67
CA GLY A 568 2.02 2.43 6.89
C GLY A 568 2.72 1.97 5.62
N PHE A 569 4.04 1.78 5.70
CA PHE A 569 4.81 1.22 4.60
C PHE A 569 5.12 -0.25 4.86
N HIS A 570 4.84 -1.11 3.89
CA HIS A 570 5.12 -2.53 3.90
C HIS A 570 6.32 -2.85 2.99
N PHE A 571 7.16 -3.79 3.40
CA PHE A 571 8.39 -4.14 2.70
C PHE A 571 8.28 -5.54 2.11
N LEU A 572 8.03 -5.58 0.79
CA LEU A 572 7.85 -6.81 0.03
C LEU A 572 9.22 -7.25 -0.52
N ASP A 573 9.80 -8.32 0.02
CA ASP A 573 11.02 -8.95 -0.48
C ASP A 573 10.70 -9.71 -1.77
N PHE A 574 11.13 -9.14 -2.90
CA PHE A 574 11.00 -9.71 -4.24
C PHE A 574 12.31 -10.28 -4.77
N THR A 575 13.31 -10.51 -3.90
CA THR A 575 14.60 -11.11 -4.30
C THR A 575 14.38 -12.44 -5.04
N ASN A 576 13.35 -13.20 -4.67
CA ASN A 576 12.81 -14.30 -5.46
C ASN A 576 11.40 -13.95 -5.98
N PRO A 577 11.24 -13.55 -7.25
CA PRO A 577 9.95 -13.16 -7.82
C PRO A 577 8.88 -14.25 -7.83
N SER A 578 9.27 -15.53 -7.80
CA SER A 578 8.30 -16.64 -7.79
C SER A 578 7.69 -16.90 -6.41
N SER A 579 8.26 -16.30 -5.36
CA SER A 579 7.82 -16.45 -3.98
C SER A 579 8.12 -15.18 -3.18
N PRO A 580 7.50 -14.04 -3.55
CA PRO A 580 7.68 -12.80 -2.83
C PRO A 580 7.07 -12.91 -1.43
N LYS A 581 7.64 -12.19 -0.47
CA LYS A 581 7.19 -12.21 0.93
C LYS A 581 7.22 -10.81 1.51
N GLU A 582 6.17 -10.44 2.23
CA GLU A 582 6.24 -9.30 3.12
C GLU A 582 7.12 -9.66 4.31
N THR A 583 8.12 -8.84 4.57
CA THR A 583 9.14 -9.13 5.60
C THR A 583 9.14 -8.14 6.74
N ALA A 584 8.78 -6.89 6.47
CA ALA A 584 8.76 -5.83 7.46
C ALA A 584 7.64 -4.82 7.21
N VAL A 585 7.33 -4.03 8.24
CA VAL A 585 6.38 -2.91 8.20
C VAL A 585 6.95 -1.71 8.94
N TYR A 586 6.63 -0.51 8.48
CA TYR A 586 6.84 0.76 9.17
C TYR A 586 5.48 1.42 9.36
N GLN A 587 4.90 1.22 10.55
CA GLN A 587 3.59 1.74 10.90
C GLN A 587 3.75 2.87 11.90
N VAL A 588 3.33 4.07 11.52
CA VAL A 588 3.22 5.21 12.43
C VAL A 588 1.77 5.22 12.97
N PRO A 589 1.52 4.87 14.24
CA PRO A 589 0.16 4.67 14.73
C PRO A 589 -0.72 5.92 14.67
N GLU A 590 -0.12 7.10 14.76
CA GLU A 590 -0.80 8.39 14.83
C GLU A 590 -1.00 9.08 13.46
N ALA A 591 -0.52 8.50 12.36
CA ALA A 591 -0.52 9.17 11.05
C ALA A 591 -0.74 8.22 9.86
N GLY A 592 -1.16 8.79 8.73
CA GLY A 592 -1.30 8.07 7.46
C GLY A 592 -0.15 8.35 6.50
N SER A 593 0.37 7.30 5.89
CA SER A 593 1.34 7.39 4.80
C SER A 593 0.70 7.90 3.50
N HIS A 594 1.52 8.50 2.66
CA HIS A 594 1.18 8.88 1.28
C HIS A 594 2.37 8.54 0.36
N ASN A 595 2.74 9.44 -0.55
CA ASN A 595 3.83 9.24 -1.50
C ASN A 595 5.19 9.20 -0.81
N HIS A 596 6.08 8.36 -1.33
CA HIS A 596 7.40 8.16 -0.77
C HIS A 596 8.44 8.02 -1.86
N TRP A 597 9.69 8.22 -1.46
CA TRP A 597 10.85 8.07 -2.33
C TRP A 597 11.93 7.27 -1.62
N VAL A 598 12.72 6.51 -2.39
CA VAL A 598 13.89 5.80 -1.86
C VAL A 598 15.18 6.34 -2.46
N HIS A 599 16.16 6.67 -1.62
CA HIS A 599 17.50 7.02 -2.04
C HIS A 599 18.54 6.15 -1.30
N GLY A 600 19.09 5.15 -2.00
CA GLY A 600 19.95 4.15 -1.37
C GLY A 600 19.19 3.33 -0.34
N ASP A 601 19.74 3.20 0.87
CA ASP A 601 19.08 2.56 2.01
C ASP A 601 18.33 3.57 2.91
N THR A 602 17.75 4.62 2.31
CA THR A 602 16.95 5.62 3.03
C THR A 602 15.60 5.81 2.38
N LEU A 603 14.55 5.60 3.17
CA LEU A 603 13.17 5.92 2.81
C LEU A 603 12.86 7.35 3.22
N LEU A 604 12.38 8.14 2.27
CA LEU A 604 11.78 9.46 2.47
C LEU A 604 10.27 9.28 2.39
N ALA A 605 9.62 9.32 3.54
CA ALA A 605 8.23 8.96 3.72
C ALA A 605 7.40 10.20 4.01
N SER A 606 6.48 10.52 3.10
CA SER A 606 5.44 11.53 3.38
C SER A 606 4.37 10.87 4.25
N TYR A 607 4.13 11.46 5.41
CA TYR A 607 2.94 11.20 6.20
C TYR A 607 2.15 12.48 6.25
N TYR A 608 0.86 12.41 5.97
CA TYR A 608 -0.11 13.51 6.02
C TYR A 608 0.06 14.40 7.27
N GLN A 609 -0.73 14.20 8.31
CA GLN A 609 -0.57 14.91 9.58
C GLN A 609 0.71 14.52 10.32
N GLY A 610 1.36 13.44 9.89
CA GLY A 610 2.57 12.89 10.50
C GLY A 610 3.88 13.51 10.01
N GLY A 611 3.84 14.47 9.10
CA GLY A 611 5.01 15.18 8.57
C GLY A 611 5.94 14.33 7.71
N LEU A 612 7.12 14.87 7.41
CA LEU A 612 8.16 14.12 6.70
C LEU A 612 8.89 13.21 7.69
N ARG A 613 8.97 11.91 7.35
CA ARG A 613 9.74 10.90 8.07
C ARG A 613 10.89 10.42 7.19
N VAL A 614 12.07 10.28 7.77
CA VAL A 614 13.25 9.72 7.11
C VAL A 614 13.63 8.44 7.85
N VAL A 615 13.72 7.31 7.16
CA VAL A 615 13.85 5.99 7.78
C VAL A 615 15.04 5.22 7.21
N ASP A 616 15.84 4.61 8.09
CA ASP A 616 16.93 3.70 7.76
C ASP A 616 16.40 2.33 7.36
N ILE A 617 16.46 2.04 6.07
CA ILE A 617 16.03 0.77 5.47
C ILE A 617 17.23 -0.10 5.08
N SER A 618 18.38 0.10 5.74
CA SER A 618 19.58 -0.73 5.56
C SER A 618 19.47 -2.11 6.21
N GLY A 619 20.21 -3.05 5.63
CA GLY A 619 20.29 -4.45 6.03
C GLY A 619 19.12 -5.27 5.51
N GLU A 620 19.07 -6.54 5.92
CA GLU A 620 17.86 -7.33 5.75
C GLU A 620 16.75 -6.75 6.65
N LEU A 621 15.57 -6.52 6.09
CA LEU A 621 14.42 -5.98 6.80
C LEU A 621 13.55 -7.12 7.32
N MET A 622 13.16 -7.05 8.59
CA MET A 622 12.26 -8.01 9.22
C MET A 622 11.49 -7.37 10.39
N GLY A 623 10.18 -7.62 10.51
CA GLY A 623 9.35 -7.18 11.63
C GLY A 623 8.95 -5.70 11.60
N ASP A 624 8.60 -5.13 12.75
CA ASP A 624 8.23 -3.72 12.87
C ASP A 624 9.49 -2.83 12.91
N ILE A 625 9.79 -2.17 11.79
CA ILE A 625 10.98 -1.33 11.68
C ILE A 625 10.81 0.04 12.35
N TYR A 626 9.58 0.47 12.68
CA TYR A 626 9.34 1.64 13.52
C TYR A 626 9.81 1.36 14.96
N ALA A 627 9.38 0.23 15.54
CA ALA A 627 9.77 -0.20 16.89
C ALA A 627 11.28 -0.46 17.04
N GLN A 628 11.98 -0.76 15.95
CA GLN A 628 13.44 -1.00 15.94
C GLN A 628 14.29 0.27 16.07
N GLY A 629 13.66 1.46 16.07
CA GLY A 629 14.36 2.74 16.18
C GLY A 629 15.12 3.11 14.91
N ARG A 630 14.56 2.78 13.73
CA ARG A 630 15.15 3.07 12.42
C ARG A 630 14.80 4.46 11.88
N GLU A 631 13.93 5.22 12.54
CA GLU A 631 13.67 6.62 12.17
C GLU A 631 14.95 7.46 12.34
N ILE A 632 15.47 7.96 11.21
CA ILE A 632 16.63 8.83 11.11
C ILE A 632 16.24 10.24 11.53
N ALA A 633 15.16 10.78 10.98
CA ALA A 633 14.73 12.14 11.24
C ALA A 633 13.23 12.32 11.04
N TYR A 634 12.69 13.34 11.70
CA TYR A 634 11.31 13.80 11.57
C TYR A 634 11.30 15.31 11.35
N PHE A 635 10.44 15.79 10.45
CA PHE A 635 10.23 17.20 10.22
C PHE A 635 8.73 17.55 10.22
N ASN A 636 8.37 18.54 11.03
CA ASN A 636 7.02 19.08 11.15
C ASN A 636 6.94 20.42 10.41
N SER A 637 6.28 20.43 9.25
CA SER A 637 6.16 21.56 8.32
C SER A 637 5.01 22.53 8.65
N ARG A 638 4.84 22.86 9.92
CA ARG A 638 3.81 23.81 10.35
C ARG A 638 4.20 25.24 9.98
N ASP A 639 3.35 25.92 9.19
CA ASP A 639 3.46 27.35 8.91
C ASP A 639 2.18 28.10 9.35
N PRO A 640 2.25 29.06 10.30
CA PRO A 640 1.10 29.88 10.68
C PRO A 640 0.48 30.69 9.54
N GLU A 641 1.27 31.00 8.49
CA GLU A 641 0.83 31.79 7.33
C GLU A 641 0.40 30.91 6.14
N GLY A 642 0.49 29.58 6.27
CA GLY A 642 -0.01 28.64 5.28
C GLY A 642 -1.55 28.63 5.19
N PHE A 643 -2.08 27.98 4.16
CA PHE A 643 -3.53 27.77 3.99
C PHE A 643 -4.19 27.20 5.25
N ALA A 644 -3.49 26.33 5.98
CA ALA A 644 -3.88 25.94 7.33
C ALA A 644 -2.64 25.76 8.23
N PRO A 645 -2.70 26.14 9.53
CA PRO A 645 -1.54 26.15 10.42
C PRO A 645 -1.21 24.75 10.99
N THR A 646 -1.28 23.72 10.16
CA THR A 646 -1.10 22.30 10.48
C THR A 646 -0.35 21.60 9.35
N THR A 647 0.55 20.69 9.70
CA THR A 647 1.29 19.86 8.75
C THR A 647 0.39 18.88 8.02
N ASN A 648 0.62 18.72 6.71
CA ASN A 648 -0.06 17.74 5.87
C ASN A 648 0.80 17.33 4.65
N VAL A 649 1.85 16.55 4.85
CA VAL A 649 2.85 16.27 3.79
C VAL A 649 2.30 15.29 2.75
N TRP A 650 2.30 15.71 1.49
CA TRP A 650 1.75 14.96 0.36
C TRP A 650 2.81 14.12 -0.35
N GLY A 651 3.90 14.73 -0.80
CA GLY A 651 4.94 14.07 -1.58
C GLY A 651 6.31 14.58 -1.24
N THR A 652 7.33 13.76 -1.49
CA THR A 652 8.74 14.10 -1.23
C THR A 652 9.64 13.62 -2.37
N MET A 653 10.70 14.37 -2.62
CA MET A 653 11.69 14.08 -3.65
C MET A 653 13.10 14.49 -3.18
N PRO A 654 14.10 13.59 -3.25
CA PRO A 654 15.48 13.96 -3.01
C PRO A 654 16.05 14.71 -4.21
N TYR A 655 16.77 15.81 -3.97
CA TYR A 655 17.41 16.58 -5.03
C TYR A 655 18.68 17.28 -4.52
N LYS A 656 19.83 17.02 -5.18
CA LYS A 656 21.15 17.63 -4.87
C LYS A 656 21.52 17.64 -3.37
N GLY A 657 21.23 16.56 -2.64
CA GLY A 657 21.55 16.43 -1.22
C GLY A 657 20.57 17.14 -0.27
N LEU A 658 19.49 17.70 -0.80
CA LEU A 658 18.33 18.18 -0.05
C LEU A 658 17.15 17.22 -0.22
N ILE A 659 16.19 17.34 0.68
CA ILE A 659 14.89 16.69 0.57
C ILE A 659 13.86 17.79 0.37
N TYR A 660 13.24 17.80 -0.81
CA TYR A 660 12.10 18.65 -1.10
C TYR A 660 10.82 17.89 -0.79
N PHE A 661 9.80 18.60 -0.33
CA PHE A 661 8.49 18.02 -0.15
C PHE A 661 7.42 19.10 -0.22
N SER A 662 6.24 18.69 -0.70
CA SER A 662 5.04 19.52 -0.70
C SER A 662 4.20 19.17 0.52
N ASP A 663 3.86 20.19 1.28
CA ASP A 663 2.89 20.11 2.36
C ASP A 663 1.59 20.74 1.87
N MET A 664 0.51 19.96 1.81
CA MET A 664 -0.76 20.42 1.25
C MET A 664 -1.24 21.72 1.89
N ASN A 665 -0.97 21.95 3.17
CA ASN A 665 -1.48 23.11 3.87
C ASN A 665 -0.51 24.29 3.84
N ASN A 666 0.77 24.05 3.52
CA ASN A 666 1.82 25.03 3.77
C ASN A 666 2.69 25.33 2.54
N GLY A 667 2.61 24.57 1.44
CA GLY A 667 3.38 24.82 0.23
C GLY A 667 4.68 24.01 0.13
N LEU A 668 5.71 24.57 -0.50
CA LEU A 668 6.96 23.85 -0.82
C LEU A 668 8.01 24.02 0.29
N TRP A 669 8.69 22.95 0.65
CA TRP A 669 9.75 22.93 1.65
C TRP A 669 11.01 22.28 1.10
N ALA A 670 12.17 22.72 1.62
CA ALA A 670 13.45 22.07 1.44
C ALA A 670 14.16 21.91 2.78
N ILE A 671 14.60 20.69 3.09
CA ILE A 671 15.38 20.40 4.30
C ILE A 671 16.69 19.70 3.97
N LYS A 672 17.60 19.70 4.94
CA LYS A 672 18.85 18.94 4.91
C LYS A 672 18.97 18.10 6.17
N LEU A 673 19.60 16.94 6.06
CA LEU A 673 19.96 16.12 7.20
C LEU A 673 21.38 16.47 7.67
N GLU A 674 21.52 16.73 8.97
CA GLU A 674 22.80 16.99 9.62
C GLU A 674 23.04 15.94 10.71
N ASP A 675 24.30 15.52 10.87
CA ASP A 675 24.65 14.59 11.93
C ASP A 675 24.40 15.24 13.30
N GLU A 676 23.70 14.53 14.18
CA GLU A 676 23.62 14.95 15.57
C GLU A 676 24.96 14.62 16.25
N THR A 677 25.71 15.65 16.66
CA THR A 677 26.75 15.47 17.68
C THR A 677 26.06 15.13 18.99
N MET A 678 25.75 13.85 19.21
CA MET A 678 25.30 13.38 20.51
C MET A 678 26.44 13.60 21.50
N GLY A 679 26.28 14.59 22.39
CA GLY A 679 27.18 14.75 23.52
C GLY A 679 27.25 13.44 24.29
N THR A 680 28.47 12.97 24.56
CA THR A 680 28.69 11.82 25.44
C THR A 680 28.22 12.22 26.84
N ASN A 681 27.03 11.77 27.23
CA ASN A 681 26.62 11.76 28.63
C ASN A 681 26.96 10.41 29.25
#